data_AF-A2G7E4-F1
#
_entry.id   AF-A2G7E4-F1
#
_cell.length_a   1.000
_cell.length_b   1.000
_cell.length_c   1.000
_cell.angle_alpha   90.00
_cell.angle_beta   90.00
_cell.angle_gamma   90.00
#
_symmetry.space_group_name_H-M   'P 1'
#
loop_
_entity.id
_entity.type
_entity.pdbx_description
1 polymer ?
#
loop_
_entity_poly.entity_id
_entity_poly.type
_entity_poly.pdbx_seq_one_letter_code
_entity_poly.pdbx_strand_id
1 'polypeptide(L)'
;MTEDNCFVYACIQAGVDGETIDHMREVIRVRDFPQSKVQEISDATGIAFNVTIGYFNDSRHNEIKRYIPKECETVRTIDLLLVEDHYMLNERLPMTTYFIRNYIEILKACGGMNIEKQMKIYTKREDKYVVRYDRTTPLWDVMKTLWECKYFEPISYGELFTYTTDLYKQNLAPFKDLSYAPKYCVQLKKKAESKEVNKNKCKFIPEHVFFADFECSTDGFHKAFNICYDSEDGSVSESIWGQNCATEFLERLPDKSLIYFHNLSYDINFILRHMTEVKGTPIIKGSRTMQITGLYKGRAIIIKDSYSVINKKLKLFPAMFNLQTGPKEVFPYNYYSSVLLANDNRTGVISEACKFIRDADTFMKNIDSIKGCRIDENHFDLEKYSSFYCKQDVRILREGFVKFRNDILKEFDLNVYDYVSICSIANKLFENRVYFPNGNLYDLSNKPREFISRCIQGGRCMLSDNMKQKSEKKLIADFDAVSLYPSAIARLYTLEGIPKVMKKEMLSTEYLMRHLFDDDQKEPIGEKFMSGFFVLIKITEIGIHRHFPLIVCDPELNPELNVPRSSNTCCLMYVDHITLQDLIKYQGVKCEVLQGYYYDGNRDIRIRDEVKKLFELRLKYKKEGNPLQENIKLILNSIYGKTILSPIESKITIVNDKDAIRYAIRNYNHIVKFE
;
A
#
# COMPACT_ATOMS: atom_id res chain seq x y z
N MET A 1 13.35 19.34 -20.22
CA MET A 1 13.68 18.93 -18.84
C MET A 1 14.13 17.48 -18.91
N THR A 2 15.23 17.13 -18.25
CA THR A 2 15.77 15.76 -18.23
C THR A 2 14.74 14.80 -17.62
N GLU A 3 14.63 13.58 -18.15
CA GLU A 3 13.76 12.53 -17.60
C GLU A 3 14.22 12.06 -16.20
N ASP A 4 15.46 12.39 -15.81
CA ASP A 4 16.13 11.86 -14.62
C ASP A 4 16.25 12.88 -13.46
N ASN A 5 16.11 12.38 -12.23
CA ASN A 5 16.46 13.08 -10.99
C ASN A 5 17.94 13.53 -11.00
N CYS A 6 18.26 14.68 -10.39
CA CYS A 6 19.63 15.23 -10.36
C CYS A 6 20.69 14.27 -9.79
N PHE A 7 20.37 13.47 -8.77
CA PHE A 7 21.22 12.43 -8.22
C PHE A 7 21.48 11.31 -9.23
N VAL A 8 20.43 10.83 -9.91
CA VAL A 8 20.54 9.80 -10.96
C VAL A 8 21.35 10.34 -12.13
N TYR A 9 21.09 11.57 -12.54
CA TYR A 9 21.82 12.23 -13.61
C TYR A 9 23.30 12.40 -13.27
N ALA A 10 23.65 12.79 -12.04
CA ALA A 10 25.03 12.84 -11.60
C ALA A 10 25.69 11.44 -11.67
N CYS A 11 24.98 10.38 -11.31
CA CYS A 11 25.48 9.00 -11.45
C CYS A 11 25.68 8.61 -12.93
N ILE A 12 24.80 9.03 -13.84
CA ILE A 12 24.96 8.83 -15.29
C ILE A 12 26.24 9.53 -15.77
N GLN A 13 26.45 10.78 -15.37
CA GLN A 13 27.65 11.53 -15.73
C GLN A 13 28.92 10.93 -15.11
N ALA A 14 28.82 10.27 -13.95
CA ALA A 14 29.91 9.51 -13.33
C ALA A 14 30.20 8.16 -14.03
N GLY A 15 29.49 7.83 -15.12
CA GLY A 15 29.68 6.62 -15.90
C GLY A 15 29.23 5.34 -15.19
N VAL A 16 28.20 5.41 -14.34
CA VAL A 16 27.56 4.23 -13.75
C VAL A 16 26.88 3.42 -14.86
N ASP A 17 26.92 2.09 -14.76
CA ASP A 17 26.36 1.20 -15.76
C ASP A 17 24.83 1.33 -15.88
N GLY A 18 24.30 1.01 -17.06
CA GLY A 18 22.88 1.17 -17.36
C GLY A 18 21.96 0.39 -16.43
N GLU A 19 22.33 -0.84 -16.02
CA GLU A 19 21.48 -1.67 -15.15
C GLU A 19 21.33 -1.03 -13.75
N THR A 20 22.43 -0.50 -13.22
CA THR A 20 22.43 0.21 -11.94
C THR A 20 21.65 1.53 -12.03
N ILE A 21 21.79 2.27 -13.13
CA ILE A 21 21.00 3.50 -13.37
C ILE A 21 19.50 3.21 -13.46
N ASP A 22 19.11 2.15 -14.18
CA ASP A 22 17.71 1.79 -14.31
C ASP A 22 17.11 1.38 -12.95
N HIS A 23 17.87 0.66 -12.12
CA HIS A 23 17.47 0.41 -10.74
C HIS A 23 17.29 1.72 -9.95
N MET A 24 18.23 2.67 -10.07
CA MET A 24 18.11 3.97 -9.42
C MET A 24 16.88 4.74 -9.89
N ARG A 25 16.53 4.72 -11.18
CA ARG A 25 15.30 5.33 -11.72
C ARG A 25 14.03 4.70 -11.15
N GLU A 26 14.03 3.38 -10.98
CA GLU A 26 12.89 2.64 -10.42
C GLU A 26 12.63 3.00 -8.95
N VAL A 27 13.71 3.23 -8.18
CA VAL A 27 13.66 3.54 -6.74
C VAL A 27 13.51 5.04 -6.48
N ILE A 28 14.18 5.89 -7.26
CA ILE A 28 14.20 7.35 -7.11
C ILE A 28 13.15 7.96 -8.05
N ARG A 29 11.89 7.97 -7.59
CA ARG A 29 10.76 8.55 -8.31
C ARG A 29 10.41 9.97 -7.89
N VAL A 30 11.36 10.68 -7.30
CA VAL A 30 11.17 12.01 -6.71
C VAL A 30 12.09 13.02 -7.39
N ARG A 31 11.77 14.32 -7.32
CA ARG A 31 12.62 15.38 -7.90
C ARG A 31 13.87 15.66 -7.07
N ASP A 32 13.70 15.77 -5.76
CA ASP A 32 14.79 16.02 -4.82
C ASP A 32 14.96 14.80 -3.92
N PHE A 33 16.17 14.24 -3.91
CA PHE A 33 16.45 12.97 -3.25
C PHE A 33 17.05 13.20 -1.86
N PRO A 34 16.36 12.84 -0.76
CA PRO A 34 16.81 13.23 0.57
C PRO A 34 18.12 12.51 0.95
N GLN A 35 19.03 13.26 1.59
CA GLN A 35 20.32 12.75 2.06
C GLN A 35 20.19 11.48 2.93
N SER A 36 19.13 11.39 3.72
CA SER A 36 18.85 10.23 4.59
C SER A 36 18.64 8.93 3.82
N LYS A 37 18.34 9.00 2.53
CA LYS A 37 18.10 7.85 1.64
C LYS A 37 19.31 7.46 0.80
N VAL A 38 20.37 8.28 0.76
CA VAL A 38 21.59 7.97 -0.01
C VAL A 38 22.26 6.69 0.49
N GLN A 39 22.20 6.42 1.80
CA GLN A 39 22.71 5.16 2.35
C GLN A 39 22.00 3.93 1.77
N GLU A 40 20.68 3.99 1.58
CA GLU A 40 19.90 2.87 1.04
C GLU A 40 20.32 2.55 -0.41
N ILE A 41 20.60 3.59 -1.21
CA ILE A 41 21.13 3.41 -2.57
C ILE A 41 22.57 2.90 -2.55
N SER A 42 23.39 3.39 -1.62
CA SER A 42 24.77 2.92 -1.44
C SER A 42 24.81 1.42 -1.11
N ASP A 43 24.00 0.99 -0.14
CA ASP A 43 23.90 -0.42 0.27
C ASP A 43 23.37 -1.30 -0.87
N ALA A 44 22.39 -0.83 -1.65
CA ALA A 44 21.84 -1.58 -2.77
C ALA A 44 22.82 -1.69 -3.96
N THR A 45 23.52 -0.61 -4.29
CA THR A 45 24.33 -0.54 -5.52
C THR A 45 25.79 -0.92 -5.32
N GLY A 46 26.28 -0.93 -4.08
CA GLY A 46 27.70 -1.08 -3.77
C GLY A 46 28.52 0.17 -4.10
N ILE A 47 27.88 1.28 -4.45
CA ILE A 47 28.55 2.55 -4.74
C ILE A 47 28.68 3.35 -3.44
N ALA A 48 29.90 3.76 -3.11
CA ALA A 48 30.14 4.73 -2.05
C ALA A 48 29.91 6.15 -2.56
N PHE A 49 29.24 6.98 -1.77
CA PHE A 49 28.98 8.38 -2.10
C PHE A 49 29.62 9.29 -1.07
N ASN A 50 30.49 10.20 -1.53
CA ASN A 50 31.00 11.30 -0.72
C ASN A 50 30.22 12.56 -1.08
N VAL A 51 29.28 12.98 -0.23
CA VAL A 51 28.43 14.14 -0.49
C VAL A 51 28.98 15.33 0.27
N THR A 52 29.53 16.29 -0.46
CA THR A 52 29.91 17.62 0.07
C THR A 52 28.69 18.52 0.06
N ILE A 53 28.34 19.10 1.20
CA ILE A 53 27.12 19.90 1.37
C ILE A 53 27.49 21.38 1.41
N GLY A 54 26.77 22.17 0.62
CA GLY A 54 26.90 23.62 0.59
C GLY A 54 25.53 24.31 0.60
N TYR A 55 25.39 25.31 1.46
CA TYR A 55 24.22 26.19 1.54
C TYR A 55 24.66 27.63 1.29
N PHE A 56 23.92 28.39 0.49
CA PHE A 56 24.36 29.75 0.16
C PHE A 56 24.30 30.71 1.35
N ASN A 57 23.33 30.51 2.25
CA ASN A 57 23.05 31.39 3.39
C ASN A 57 23.53 30.84 4.75
N ASP A 58 24.17 29.66 4.79
CA ASP A 58 24.68 29.07 6.03
C ASP A 58 26.22 29.07 6.06
N SER A 59 26.78 29.43 7.21
CA SER A 59 28.22 29.34 7.49
C SER A 59 28.72 27.89 7.55
N ARG A 60 27.84 26.90 7.67
CA ARG A 60 28.13 25.46 7.57
C ARG A 60 28.39 25.07 6.12
N HIS A 61 29.57 25.43 5.61
CA HIS A 61 30.06 25.02 4.31
C HIS A 61 31.05 23.86 4.46
N ASN A 62 31.03 22.92 3.52
CA ASN A 62 31.95 21.78 3.41
C ASN A 62 31.77 20.66 4.44
N GLU A 63 30.55 20.46 4.98
CA GLU A 63 30.26 19.20 5.67
C GLU A 63 30.28 18.07 4.63
N ILE A 64 31.16 17.08 4.82
CA ILE A 64 31.23 15.90 3.96
C ILE A 64 30.54 14.74 4.67
N LYS A 65 29.44 14.27 4.09
CA LYS A 65 28.80 13.04 4.51
C LYS A 65 29.24 11.90 3.62
N ARG A 66 29.72 10.82 4.24
CA ARG A 66 30.15 9.60 3.54
C ARG A 66 29.11 8.52 3.72
N TYR A 67 28.64 7.98 2.61
CA TYR A 67 27.75 6.83 2.55
C TYR A 67 28.53 5.68 1.95
N ILE A 68 28.89 4.71 2.79
CA ILE A 68 29.68 3.55 2.40
C ILE A 68 28.78 2.33 2.49
N PRO A 69 28.76 1.44 1.48
CA PRO A 69 27.95 0.23 1.52
C PRO A 69 28.29 -0.60 2.75
N LYS A 70 27.26 -1.03 3.49
CA LYS A 70 27.42 -1.82 4.73
C LYS A 70 27.32 -3.32 4.51
N GLU A 71 26.62 -3.73 3.46
CA GLU A 71 26.25 -5.12 3.21
C GLU A 71 27.04 -5.75 2.05
N CYS A 72 27.84 -4.96 1.33
CA CYS A 72 28.62 -5.40 0.17
C CYS A 72 29.94 -4.64 0.03
N GLU A 73 30.86 -5.16 -0.78
CA GLU A 73 32.11 -4.47 -1.10
C GLU A 73 31.85 -3.21 -1.95
N THR A 74 32.67 -2.18 -1.73
CA THR A 74 32.57 -0.93 -2.50
C THR A 74 33.12 -1.14 -3.90
N VAL A 75 32.24 -1.09 -4.90
CA VAL A 75 32.62 -1.26 -6.32
C VAL A 75 33.11 0.03 -6.97
N ARG A 76 32.68 1.18 -6.45
CA ARG A 76 33.05 2.52 -6.93
C ARG A 76 32.80 3.57 -5.85
N THR A 77 33.54 4.66 -5.90
CA THR A 77 33.23 5.88 -5.13
C THR A 77 32.87 7.02 -6.06
N ILE A 78 31.81 7.77 -5.74
CA ILE A 78 31.37 8.96 -6.48
C ILE A 78 31.37 10.16 -5.53
N ASP A 79 32.07 11.22 -5.92
CA ASP A 79 32.07 12.49 -5.19
C ASP A 79 30.96 13.40 -5.72
N LEU A 80 30.02 13.72 -4.85
CA LEU A 80 28.86 14.55 -5.15
C LEU A 80 28.92 15.87 -4.39
N LEU A 81 28.40 16.92 -5.00
CA LEU A 81 28.13 18.21 -4.39
C LEU A 81 26.60 18.34 -4.26
N LEU A 82 26.13 18.66 -3.06
CA LEU A 82 24.73 18.97 -2.77
C LEU A 82 24.59 20.46 -2.46
N VAL A 83 23.89 21.20 -3.33
CA VAL A 83 23.61 22.64 -3.20
C VAL A 83 22.12 22.86 -3.28
N GLU A 84 21.52 23.46 -2.23
CA GLU A 84 20.08 23.78 -2.17
C GLU A 84 19.21 22.61 -2.69
N ASP A 85 19.43 21.42 -2.14
CA ASP A 85 18.74 20.15 -2.45
C ASP A 85 19.01 19.50 -3.83
N HIS A 86 19.90 20.07 -4.64
CA HIS A 86 20.33 19.48 -5.92
C HIS A 86 21.71 18.80 -5.87
N TYR A 87 21.77 17.56 -6.37
CA TYR A 87 23.02 16.81 -6.50
C TYR A 87 23.68 17.08 -7.84
N MET A 88 25.00 17.25 -7.80
CA MET A 88 25.87 17.43 -8.95
C MET A 88 27.16 16.64 -8.72
N LEU A 89 27.94 16.37 -9.77
CA LEU A 89 29.28 15.85 -9.58
C LEU A 89 30.17 16.92 -8.94
N ASN A 90 30.93 16.53 -7.93
CA ASN A 90 31.86 17.43 -7.26
C ASN A 90 33.15 17.57 -8.09
N GLU A 91 33.04 18.28 -9.20
CA GLU A 91 34.12 18.45 -10.17
C GLU A 91 34.74 19.85 -10.11
N ARG A 92 35.84 20.04 -10.85
CA ARG A 92 36.50 21.34 -11.02
C ARG A 92 36.23 21.85 -12.43
N LEU A 93 35.68 23.05 -12.52
CA LEU A 93 35.34 23.66 -13.81
C LEU A 93 36.54 24.46 -14.36
N PRO A 94 36.74 24.47 -15.69
CA PRO A 94 37.79 25.22 -16.36
C PRO A 94 37.49 26.72 -16.46
N MET A 95 37.09 27.34 -15.35
CA MET A 95 36.80 28.77 -15.26
C MET A 95 37.34 29.34 -13.95
N THR A 96 37.38 30.67 -13.82
CA THR A 96 37.81 31.35 -12.60
C THR A 96 36.68 32.17 -11.97
N THR A 97 36.73 32.32 -10.65
CA THR A 97 35.80 33.23 -9.94
C THR A 97 35.99 34.70 -10.34
N TYR A 98 37.18 35.08 -10.80
CA TYR A 98 37.43 36.43 -11.33
C TYR A 98 36.61 36.70 -12.60
N PHE A 99 36.55 35.72 -13.51
CA PHE A 99 35.73 35.82 -14.71
C PHE A 99 34.25 36.02 -14.35
N ILE A 100 33.73 35.22 -13.41
CA ILE A 100 32.31 35.31 -12.99
C ILE A 100 32.00 36.69 -12.42
N ARG A 101 32.82 37.20 -11.50
CA ARG A 101 32.61 38.51 -10.86
C ARG A 101 32.65 39.69 -11.82
N ASN A 102 33.41 39.56 -12.92
CA ASN A 102 33.63 40.62 -13.89
C ASN A 102 33.04 40.27 -15.26
N TYR A 103 32.06 39.36 -15.30
CA TYR A 103 31.53 38.75 -16.54
C TYR A 103 31.10 39.81 -17.57
N ILE A 104 30.34 40.82 -17.14
CA ILE A 104 29.84 41.88 -18.02
C ILE A 104 30.99 42.75 -18.57
N GLU A 105 31.97 43.12 -17.73
CA GLU A 105 33.13 43.92 -18.15
C GLU A 105 34.00 43.14 -19.14
N ILE A 106 34.29 41.87 -18.84
CA ILE A 106 35.12 41.01 -19.68
C ILE A 106 34.46 40.76 -21.03
N LEU A 107 33.15 40.47 -21.07
CA LEU A 107 32.45 40.30 -22.35
C LEU A 107 32.53 41.54 -23.23
N LYS A 108 32.40 42.74 -22.62
CA LYS A 108 32.48 44.00 -23.34
C LYS A 108 33.89 44.31 -23.83
N ALA A 109 34.89 44.14 -22.96
CA ALA A 109 36.28 44.48 -23.25
C ALA A 109 37.02 43.43 -24.11
N CYS A 110 36.61 42.16 -24.02
CA CYS A 110 37.24 41.03 -24.69
C CYS A 110 36.30 40.34 -25.70
N GLY A 111 35.27 41.02 -26.22
CA GLY A 111 34.25 40.43 -27.10
C GLY A 111 34.78 39.74 -28.37
N GLY A 112 35.98 40.09 -28.84
CA GLY A 112 36.66 39.40 -29.95
C GLY A 112 37.37 38.09 -29.57
N MET A 113 37.36 37.69 -28.29
CA MET A 113 37.99 36.48 -27.77
C MET A 113 36.95 35.38 -27.57
N ASN A 114 37.29 34.11 -27.85
CA ASN A 114 36.42 32.98 -27.53
C ASN A 114 36.10 32.93 -26.01
N ILE A 115 34.84 32.69 -25.67
CA ILE A 115 34.31 32.57 -24.31
C ILE A 115 35.11 31.61 -23.42
N GLU A 116 35.58 30.48 -23.94
CA GLU A 116 36.39 29.51 -23.16
C GLU A 116 37.71 30.14 -22.69
N LYS A 117 38.31 30.99 -23.53
CA LYS A 117 39.54 31.71 -23.17
C LYS A 117 39.24 32.85 -22.21
N GLN A 118 38.07 33.49 -22.32
CA GLN A 118 37.61 34.50 -21.37
C GLN A 118 37.36 33.90 -19.98
N MET A 119 36.76 32.71 -19.90
CA MET A 119 36.52 31.97 -18.64
C MET A 119 37.80 31.71 -17.83
N LYS A 120 38.96 31.68 -18.51
CA LYS A 120 40.29 31.45 -17.93
C LYS A 120 41.01 32.73 -17.48
N ILE A 121 40.40 33.91 -17.65
CA ILE A 121 40.93 35.18 -17.13
C ILE A 121 40.86 35.15 -15.61
N TYR A 122 41.97 35.36 -14.92
CA TYR A 122 42.03 35.28 -13.45
C TYR A 122 42.36 36.58 -12.74
N THR A 123 42.83 37.59 -13.48
CA THR A 123 43.17 38.92 -12.95
C THR A 123 43.36 39.91 -14.11
N LYS A 124 43.43 41.20 -13.79
CA LYS A 124 43.81 42.30 -14.69
C LYS A 124 45.06 42.97 -14.11
N ARG A 125 46.12 43.10 -14.92
CA ARG A 125 47.39 43.77 -14.55
C ARG A 125 47.75 44.74 -15.66
N GLU A 126 48.09 45.98 -15.31
CA GLU A 126 48.50 47.01 -16.28
C GLU A 126 47.52 47.12 -17.47
N ASP A 127 46.22 47.16 -17.17
CA ASP A 127 45.10 47.17 -18.12
C ASP A 127 45.00 45.98 -19.09
N LYS A 128 45.77 44.92 -18.89
CA LYS A 128 45.70 43.67 -19.66
C LYS A 128 45.09 42.55 -18.81
N TYR A 129 44.12 41.84 -19.39
CA TYR A 129 43.57 40.62 -18.78
C TYR A 129 44.57 39.47 -18.91
N VAL A 130 44.83 38.78 -17.80
CA VAL A 130 45.76 37.66 -17.74
C VAL A 130 44.99 36.34 -17.72
N VAL A 131 45.28 35.49 -18.70
CA VAL A 131 44.67 34.16 -18.87
C VAL A 131 45.56 33.08 -18.25
N ARG A 132 44.97 32.14 -17.51
CA ARG A 132 45.66 30.92 -17.04
C ARG A 132 44.87 29.67 -17.44
N TYR A 133 45.40 28.91 -18.38
CA TYR A 133 44.74 27.73 -18.94
C TYR A 133 44.69 26.54 -17.98
N ASP A 134 45.71 26.40 -17.13
CA ASP A 134 45.84 25.37 -16.09
C ASP A 134 44.83 25.54 -14.94
N ARG A 135 44.31 26.76 -14.74
CA ARG A 135 43.47 27.06 -13.59
C ARG A 135 42.07 26.46 -13.76
N THR A 136 41.66 25.73 -12.74
CA THR A 136 40.30 25.22 -12.55
C THR A 136 39.78 25.63 -11.17
N THR A 137 38.47 25.79 -11.04
CA THR A 137 37.80 26.21 -9.81
C THR A 137 36.84 25.11 -9.36
N PRO A 138 36.78 24.75 -8.07
CA PRO A 138 35.77 23.83 -7.57
C PRO A 138 34.36 24.30 -7.95
N LEU A 139 33.47 23.37 -8.30
CA LEU A 139 32.09 23.69 -8.65
C LEU A 139 31.39 24.50 -7.55
N TRP A 140 31.62 24.17 -6.28
CA TRP A 140 31.10 24.94 -5.14
C TRP A 140 31.48 26.42 -5.19
N ASP A 141 32.75 26.73 -5.43
CA ASP A 141 33.23 28.12 -5.49
C ASP A 141 32.63 28.87 -6.69
N VAL A 142 32.41 28.18 -7.81
CA VAL A 142 31.71 28.72 -8.98
C VAL A 142 30.25 29.05 -8.62
N MET A 143 29.50 28.10 -8.06
CA MET A 143 28.10 28.28 -7.67
C MET A 143 27.95 29.40 -6.65
N LYS A 144 28.81 29.42 -5.62
CA LYS A 144 28.82 30.47 -4.61
C LYS A 144 29.08 31.85 -5.22
N THR A 145 30.05 31.94 -6.13
CA THR A 145 30.36 33.22 -6.80
C THR A 145 29.19 33.68 -7.68
N LEU A 146 28.54 32.77 -8.41
CA LEU A 146 27.35 33.09 -9.21
C LEU A 146 26.20 33.61 -8.33
N TRP A 147 26.00 33.01 -7.16
CA TRP A 147 25.02 33.44 -6.17
C TRP A 147 25.34 34.82 -5.59
N GLU A 148 26.59 35.05 -5.16
CA GLU A 148 27.06 36.36 -4.68
C GLU A 148 26.86 37.46 -5.73
N CYS A 149 27.02 37.13 -7.01
CA CYS A 149 26.81 38.04 -8.14
C CYS A 149 25.35 38.16 -8.59
N LYS A 150 24.41 37.49 -7.92
CA LYS A 150 22.96 37.49 -8.23
C LYS A 150 22.62 37.03 -9.65
N TYR A 151 23.34 36.02 -10.15
CA TYR A 151 23.07 35.42 -11.47
C TYR A 151 22.01 34.31 -11.44
N PHE A 152 21.45 33.99 -10.26
CA PHE A 152 20.30 33.09 -10.14
C PHE A 152 19.01 33.88 -9.98
N GLU A 153 17.96 33.43 -10.66
CA GLU A 153 16.60 33.90 -10.44
C GLU A 153 15.86 32.88 -9.57
N PRO A 154 15.35 33.27 -8.39
CA PRO A 154 14.63 32.35 -7.51
C PRO A 154 13.28 31.98 -8.13
N ILE A 155 12.95 30.69 -8.09
CA ILE A 155 11.62 30.21 -8.46
C ILE A 155 10.60 30.76 -7.47
N SER A 156 9.51 31.35 -7.96
CA SER A 156 8.45 31.86 -7.09
C SER A 156 7.65 30.71 -6.44
N TYR A 157 7.03 30.98 -5.30
CA TYR A 157 6.16 30.00 -4.64
C TYR A 157 5.02 29.51 -5.55
N GLY A 158 4.44 30.39 -6.38
CA GLY A 158 3.36 30.02 -7.31
C GLY A 158 3.82 29.03 -8.38
N GLU A 159 5.01 29.25 -8.94
CA GLU A 159 5.65 28.36 -9.92
C GLU A 159 6.01 27.01 -9.31
N LEU A 160 6.49 26.99 -8.05
CA LEU A 160 6.79 25.76 -7.32
C LEU A 160 5.58 24.82 -7.27
N PHE A 161 4.40 25.36 -6.94
CA PHE A 161 3.15 24.58 -6.87
C PHE A 161 2.68 24.09 -8.25
N THR A 162 2.89 24.86 -9.31
CA THR A 162 2.53 24.43 -10.69
C THR A 162 3.46 23.32 -11.18
N TYR A 163 4.76 23.41 -10.86
CA TYR A 163 5.72 22.36 -11.21
C TYR A 163 5.48 21.05 -10.45
N THR A 164 5.00 21.09 -9.20
CA THR A 164 4.70 19.87 -8.44
C THR A 164 3.52 19.07 -9.00
N THR A 165 2.53 19.73 -9.62
CA THR A 165 1.31 19.08 -10.13
C THR A 165 1.49 18.47 -11.52
N ASP A 166 2.35 19.04 -12.38
CA ASP A 166 2.47 18.61 -13.79
C ASP A 166 3.53 17.53 -14.03
N LEU A 167 4.54 17.41 -13.15
CA LEU A 167 5.70 16.52 -13.35
C LEU A 167 5.52 15.11 -12.77
N TYR A 168 4.55 14.90 -11.89
CA TYR A 168 4.20 13.59 -11.31
C TYR A 168 3.19 12.82 -12.19
N LYS A 169 3.37 12.83 -13.52
CA LYS A 169 2.56 11.95 -14.37
C LYS A 169 3.00 10.51 -14.16
N GLN A 170 2.27 9.82 -13.28
CA GLN A 170 2.23 8.37 -13.05
C GLN A 170 1.92 7.52 -14.30
N ASN A 171 1.98 8.09 -15.50
CA ASN A 171 1.79 7.33 -16.72
C ASN A 171 3.02 6.44 -16.88
N LEU A 172 2.89 5.19 -16.44
CA LEU A 172 3.87 4.14 -16.63
C LEU A 172 4.18 4.09 -18.13
N ALA A 173 5.32 4.67 -18.50
CA ALA A 173 5.78 4.66 -19.88
C ALA A 173 5.74 3.21 -20.40
N PRO A 174 5.37 2.99 -21.67
CA PRO A 174 5.43 1.66 -22.26
C PRO A 174 6.80 1.02 -22.01
N PHE A 175 6.82 -0.26 -21.64
CA PHE A 175 8.07 -0.97 -21.45
C PHE A 175 8.87 -0.96 -22.75
N LYS A 176 10.02 -0.29 -22.76
CA LYS A 176 10.97 -0.29 -23.89
C LYS A 176 11.54 -1.69 -24.12
N ASP A 177 11.82 -2.40 -23.03
CA ASP A 177 12.26 -3.80 -22.99
C ASP A 177 11.89 -4.44 -21.64
N LEU A 178 12.09 -5.76 -21.54
CA LEU A 178 11.88 -6.56 -20.33
C LEU A 178 13.18 -7.03 -19.66
N SER A 179 14.34 -6.55 -20.10
CA SER A 179 15.61 -6.90 -19.46
C SER A 179 15.66 -6.35 -18.03
N TYR A 180 16.18 -7.12 -17.09
CA TYR A 180 16.27 -6.71 -15.69
C TYR A 180 17.44 -7.40 -14.99
N ALA A 181 18.00 -6.73 -13.97
CA ALA A 181 19.06 -7.30 -13.14
C ALA A 181 18.44 -8.11 -11.97
N PRO A 182 18.64 -9.44 -11.89
CA PRO A 182 18.03 -10.27 -10.86
C PRO A 182 18.33 -9.80 -9.43
N LYS A 183 19.55 -9.32 -9.16
CA LYS A 183 19.96 -8.80 -7.84
C LYS A 183 19.02 -7.74 -7.24
N TYR A 184 18.29 -7.01 -8.09
CA TYR A 184 17.38 -5.93 -7.67
C TYR A 184 15.90 -6.28 -7.78
N CYS A 185 15.57 -7.31 -8.56
CA CYS A 185 14.21 -7.59 -8.98
C CYS A 185 13.63 -8.87 -8.39
N VAL A 186 14.47 -9.73 -7.79
CA VAL A 186 14.05 -11.00 -7.21
C VAL A 186 14.68 -11.21 -5.85
N GLN A 187 13.89 -11.72 -4.91
CA GLN A 187 14.36 -12.12 -3.59
C GLN A 187 13.85 -13.51 -3.27
N LEU A 188 14.75 -14.44 -2.92
CA LEU A 188 14.35 -15.79 -2.57
C LEU A 188 13.48 -15.78 -1.31
N LYS A 189 12.28 -16.36 -1.42
CA LYS A 189 11.27 -16.37 -0.37
C LYS A 189 11.64 -17.38 0.70
N LYS A 190 12.22 -16.88 1.80
CA LYS A 190 12.65 -17.69 2.94
C LYS A 190 11.98 -17.22 4.22
N LYS A 191 11.87 -18.13 5.19
CA LYS A 191 11.53 -17.77 6.56
C LYS A 191 12.62 -16.83 7.05
N ALA A 192 12.26 -15.61 7.46
CA ALA A 192 13.22 -14.70 8.05
C ALA A 192 13.87 -15.39 9.26
N GLU A 193 15.19 -15.57 9.21
CA GLU A 193 15.95 -15.93 10.39
C GLU A 193 15.78 -14.80 11.41
N SER A 194 15.67 -15.16 12.68
CA SER A 194 15.71 -14.21 13.78
C SER A 194 17.09 -13.56 13.80
N LYS A 195 17.33 -12.58 12.93
CA LYS A 195 18.45 -11.65 13.07
C LYS A 195 18.35 -11.15 14.50
N GLU A 196 19.44 -11.27 15.28
CA GLU A 196 19.54 -10.69 16.62
C GLU A 196 18.94 -9.29 16.55
N VAL A 197 17.77 -9.14 17.15
CA VAL A 197 16.96 -7.94 16.99
C VAL A 197 17.80 -6.82 17.59
N ASN A 198 18.23 -5.90 16.73
CA ASN A 198 18.91 -4.69 17.14
C ASN A 198 18.05 -4.05 18.25
N LYS A 199 18.51 -4.13 19.50
CA LYS A 199 17.71 -3.90 20.72
C LYS A 199 17.05 -2.51 20.77
N ASN A 200 17.44 -1.60 19.90
CA ASN A 200 16.90 -0.25 19.76
C ASN A 200 15.63 -0.16 18.88
N LYS A 201 15.22 -1.22 18.18
CA LYS A 201 13.89 -1.31 17.54
C LYS A 201 13.01 -2.27 18.34
N CYS A 202 12.63 -1.88 19.56
CA CYS A 202 11.63 -2.63 20.34
C CYS A 202 10.36 -2.76 19.50
N LYS A 203 10.08 -3.98 19.05
CA LYS A 203 8.77 -4.36 18.49
C LYS A 203 7.75 -4.03 19.58
N PHE A 204 6.77 -3.19 19.29
CA PHE A 204 5.66 -2.99 20.21
C PHE A 204 4.97 -4.35 20.40
N ILE A 205 5.04 -4.89 21.61
CA ILE A 205 4.34 -6.11 22.02
C ILE A 205 3.19 -5.62 22.90
N PRO A 206 1.93 -5.79 22.47
CA PRO A 206 0.80 -5.44 23.31
C PRO A 206 0.82 -6.25 24.61
N GLU A 207 0.60 -5.58 25.74
CA GLU A 207 0.46 -6.22 27.07
C GLU A 207 -1.00 -6.24 27.52
N HIS A 208 -1.82 -5.34 26.99
CA HIS A 208 -3.24 -5.23 27.29
C HIS A 208 -4.06 -5.19 26.01
N VAL A 209 -5.18 -5.90 25.97
CA VAL A 209 -6.09 -5.93 24.81
C VAL A 209 -7.47 -5.48 25.24
N PHE A 210 -8.02 -4.54 24.47
CA PHE A 210 -9.35 -3.96 24.67
C PHE A 210 -10.18 -4.02 23.40
N PHE A 211 -11.50 -4.03 23.59
CA PHE A 211 -12.50 -3.89 22.54
C PHE A 211 -13.35 -2.69 22.89
N ALA A 212 -13.66 -1.82 21.92
CA ALA A 212 -14.36 -0.58 22.19
C ALA A 212 -15.27 -0.17 21.03
N ASP A 213 -16.25 0.67 21.34
CA ASP A 213 -17.17 1.28 20.39
C ASP A 213 -17.65 2.64 20.90
N PHE A 214 -17.87 3.60 20.00
CA PHE A 214 -18.40 4.92 20.34
C PHE A 214 -19.87 5.05 19.92
N GLU A 215 -20.65 5.74 20.74
CA GLU A 215 -21.89 6.36 20.28
C GLU A 215 -21.68 7.86 20.09
N CYS A 216 -22.30 8.40 19.04
CA CYS A 216 -22.10 9.76 18.60
C CYS A 216 -23.37 10.37 18.03
N SER A 217 -23.42 11.70 18.01
CA SER A 217 -24.52 12.42 17.39
C SER A 217 -24.53 12.23 15.87
N THR A 218 -25.72 12.19 15.27
CA THR A 218 -25.91 11.92 13.83
C THR A 218 -26.22 13.18 13.01
N ASP A 219 -26.18 14.36 13.62
CA ASP A 219 -26.44 15.65 13.01
C ASP A 219 -25.16 16.49 12.85
N GLY A 220 -25.02 17.14 11.70
CA GLY A 220 -23.90 18.06 11.43
C GLY A 220 -22.52 17.39 11.60
N PHE A 221 -21.64 18.03 12.39
CA PHE A 221 -20.38 17.43 12.80
C PHE A 221 -20.63 16.46 13.95
N HIS A 222 -20.47 15.16 13.66
CA HIS A 222 -20.72 14.12 14.65
C HIS A 222 -19.77 14.25 15.84
N LYS A 223 -20.33 14.18 17.05
CA LYS A 223 -19.59 14.25 18.31
C LYS A 223 -19.84 12.98 19.11
N ALA A 224 -18.76 12.32 19.51
CA ALA A 224 -18.85 11.21 20.45
C ALA A 224 -19.41 11.71 21.80
N PHE A 225 -20.38 10.98 22.35
CA PHE A 225 -20.98 11.27 23.65
C PHE A 225 -20.91 10.08 24.60
N ASN A 226 -20.60 8.89 24.09
CA ASN A 226 -20.43 7.69 24.90
C ASN A 226 -19.36 6.79 24.29
N ILE A 227 -18.55 6.14 25.12
CA ILE A 227 -17.69 5.03 24.73
C ILE A 227 -17.85 3.91 25.73
N CYS A 228 -18.06 2.70 25.21
CA CYS A 228 -17.96 1.49 26.00
C CYS A 228 -16.69 0.73 25.62
N TYR A 229 -16.09 0.04 26.58
CA TYR A 229 -14.96 -0.83 26.33
C TYR A 229 -14.87 -1.99 27.31
N ASP A 230 -14.39 -3.12 26.81
CA ASP A 230 -14.11 -4.33 27.57
C ASP A 230 -12.62 -4.72 27.47
N SER A 231 -12.03 -5.25 28.55
CA SER A 231 -10.77 -6.00 28.49
C SER A 231 -10.97 -7.36 27.80
N GLU A 232 -9.89 -8.00 27.33
CA GLU A 232 -9.95 -9.32 26.67
C GLU A 232 -10.76 -10.38 27.44
N ASP A 233 -10.52 -10.50 28.75
CA ASP A 233 -11.21 -11.43 29.64
C ASP A 233 -12.60 -10.93 30.09
N GLY A 234 -12.92 -9.66 29.85
CA GLY A 234 -14.16 -8.99 30.30
C GLY A 234 -14.18 -8.65 31.78
N SER A 235 -13.03 -8.71 32.48
CA SER A 235 -12.92 -8.28 33.88
C SER A 235 -13.13 -6.77 34.04
N VAL A 236 -12.76 -5.99 33.02
CA VAL A 236 -13.10 -4.57 32.87
C VAL A 236 -14.19 -4.47 31.82
N SER A 237 -15.32 -3.84 32.18
CA SER A 237 -16.42 -3.51 31.26
C SER A 237 -17.05 -2.18 31.67
N GLU A 238 -16.56 -1.11 31.06
CA GLU A 238 -16.88 0.26 31.46
C GLU A 238 -17.60 1.04 30.36
N SER A 239 -18.23 2.13 30.79
CA SER A 239 -18.87 3.12 29.93
C SER A 239 -18.42 4.50 30.40
N ILE A 240 -18.13 5.41 29.47
CA ILE A 240 -17.78 6.79 29.76
C ILE A 240 -18.70 7.70 28.96
N TRP A 241 -19.61 8.38 29.66
CA TRP A 241 -20.53 9.34 29.10
C TRP A 241 -19.97 10.76 29.13
N GLY A 242 -20.29 11.54 28.10
CA GLY A 242 -19.98 12.96 28.00
C GLY A 242 -19.09 13.32 26.81
N GLN A 243 -18.93 14.62 26.56
CA GLN A 243 -18.19 15.13 25.40
C GLN A 243 -16.67 14.85 25.45
N ASN A 244 -16.13 14.55 26.63
CA ASN A 244 -14.73 14.23 26.85
C ASN A 244 -14.44 12.72 26.86
N CYS A 245 -15.43 11.89 26.52
CA CYS A 245 -15.35 10.43 26.65
C CYS A 245 -14.10 9.84 25.96
N ALA A 246 -13.71 10.35 24.79
CA ALA A 246 -12.52 9.89 24.08
C ALA A 246 -11.21 10.18 24.83
N THR A 247 -11.09 11.35 25.47
CA THR A 247 -9.89 11.71 26.24
C THR A 247 -9.83 10.92 27.53
N GLU A 248 -10.95 10.81 28.26
CA GLU A 248 -11.02 10.01 29.48
C GLU A 248 -10.73 8.53 29.23
N PHE A 249 -11.22 7.99 28.11
CA PHE A 249 -10.88 6.64 27.67
C PHE A 249 -9.37 6.47 27.49
N LEU A 250 -8.72 7.37 26.74
CA LEU A 250 -7.25 7.37 26.58
C LEU A 250 -6.50 7.54 27.90
N GLU A 251 -7.10 8.23 28.88
CA GLU A 251 -6.53 8.39 30.22
C GLU A 251 -6.56 7.12 31.05
N ARG A 252 -7.60 6.29 30.91
CA ARG A 252 -7.76 5.02 31.62
C ARG A 252 -6.96 3.86 31.03
N LEU A 253 -6.55 3.95 29.76
CA LEU A 253 -5.80 2.88 29.11
C LEU A 253 -4.36 2.73 29.64
N PRO A 254 -3.90 1.52 29.96
CA PRO A 254 -2.51 1.28 30.33
C PRO A 254 -1.55 1.45 29.12
N ASP A 255 -0.25 1.56 29.40
CA ASP A 255 0.77 1.51 28.36
C ASP A 255 0.71 0.19 27.58
N LYS A 256 1.13 0.19 26.32
CA LYS A 256 1.13 -0.97 25.43
C LYS A 256 -0.25 -1.62 25.22
N SER A 257 -1.27 -0.79 25.10
CA SER A 257 -2.65 -1.22 24.79
C SER A 257 -2.86 -1.49 23.30
N LEU A 258 -3.47 -2.63 22.97
CA LEU A 258 -4.04 -2.95 21.67
C LEU A 258 -5.57 -2.87 21.74
N ILE A 259 -6.17 -2.04 20.90
CA ILE A 259 -7.61 -1.74 20.94
C ILE A 259 -8.23 -2.12 19.62
N TYR A 260 -9.33 -2.87 19.66
CA TYR A 260 -10.13 -3.21 18.50
C TYR A 260 -11.44 -2.43 18.48
N PHE A 261 -11.68 -1.73 17.36
CA PHE A 261 -12.99 -1.19 17.00
C PHE A 261 -13.55 -2.01 15.83
N HIS A 262 -14.87 -2.05 15.66
CA HIS A 262 -15.48 -2.71 14.52
C HIS A 262 -15.85 -1.69 13.45
N ASN A 263 -15.13 -1.68 12.33
CA ASN A 263 -15.19 -0.63 11.31
C ASN A 263 -14.53 0.69 11.75
N LEU A 264 -13.29 0.58 12.24
CA LEU A 264 -12.47 1.64 12.85
C LEU A 264 -12.43 2.99 12.14
N SER A 265 -12.58 3.04 10.81
CA SER A 265 -12.42 4.26 10.01
C SER A 265 -13.26 5.44 10.48
N TYR A 266 -14.38 5.14 11.15
CA TYR A 266 -15.24 6.15 11.74
C TYR A 266 -14.74 6.58 13.13
N ASP A 267 -14.61 5.64 14.06
CA ASP A 267 -14.25 5.88 15.47
C ASP A 267 -12.89 6.53 15.67
N ILE A 268 -11.95 6.23 14.77
CA ILE A 268 -10.57 6.72 14.86
C ILE A 268 -10.49 8.25 14.81
N ASN A 269 -11.47 8.93 14.20
CA ASN A 269 -11.53 10.39 14.11
C ASN A 269 -11.79 11.06 15.47
N PHE A 270 -12.40 10.34 16.41
CA PHE A 270 -12.58 10.82 17.79
C PHE A 270 -11.30 10.66 18.61
N ILE A 271 -10.43 9.71 18.27
CA ILE A 271 -9.20 9.42 19.01
C ILE A 271 -8.00 10.21 18.49
N LEU A 272 -7.82 10.27 17.16
CA LEU A 272 -6.60 10.79 16.52
C LEU A 272 -6.23 12.21 16.98
N ARG A 273 -7.24 13.08 17.13
CA ARG A 273 -7.05 14.47 17.57
C ARG A 273 -6.44 14.61 18.97
N HIS A 274 -6.52 13.56 19.78
CA HIS A 274 -6.02 13.54 21.16
C HIS A 274 -4.66 12.85 21.29
N MET A 275 -4.19 12.15 20.24
CA MET A 275 -2.90 11.47 20.25
C MET A 275 -1.76 12.49 20.30
N THR A 276 -0.74 12.20 21.11
CA THR A 276 0.48 13.04 21.19
C THR A 276 1.30 12.92 19.90
N GLU A 277 1.39 11.71 19.37
CA GLU A 277 2.15 11.40 18.15
C GLU A 277 1.53 10.18 17.47
N VAL A 278 1.44 10.18 16.14
CA VAL A 278 1.19 8.98 15.35
C VAL A 278 2.53 8.44 14.88
N LYS A 279 2.82 7.17 15.21
CA LYS A 279 4.09 6.51 14.90
C LYS A 279 3.95 5.58 13.70
N GLY A 280 4.95 5.65 12.83
CA GLY A 280 4.98 4.85 11.60
C GLY A 280 3.92 5.30 10.59
N THR A 281 3.74 4.51 9.54
CA THR A 281 2.72 4.76 8.52
C THR A 281 1.41 4.11 8.96
N PRO A 282 0.30 4.87 9.14
CA PRO A 282 -1.03 4.30 9.28
C PRO A 282 -1.36 3.35 8.13
N ILE A 283 -1.94 2.20 8.45
CA ILE A 283 -2.33 1.22 7.43
C ILE A 283 -3.75 1.54 7.01
N ILE A 284 -3.88 2.27 5.91
CA ILE A 284 -5.16 2.70 5.33
C ILE A 284 -5.25 2.15 3.91
N LYS A 285 -6.38 1.53 3.57
CA LYS A 285 -6.66 0.98 2.23
C LYS A 285 -7.93 1.60 1.68
N GLY A 286 -7.80 2.49 0.69
CA GLY A 286 -8.92 3.32 0.24
C GLY A 286 -9.42 4.20 1.38
N SER A 287 -10.73 4.22 1.63
CA SER A 287 -11.34 4.94 2.76
C SER A 287 -11.27 4.20 4.11
N ARG A 288 -10.64 3.02 4.15
CA ARG A 288 -10.67 2.14 5.32
C ARG A 288 -9.38 2.21 6.14
N THR A 289 -9.50 2.64 7.38
CA THR A 289 -8.41 2.58 8.37
C THR A 289 -8.34 1.19 8.98
N MET A 290 -7.23 0.49 8.79
CA MET A 290 -7.04 -0.88 9.29
C MET A 290 -6.20 -0.92 10.57
N GLN A 291 -5.18 -0.07 10.68
CA GLN A 291 -4.34 0.03 11.87
C GLN A 291 -3.71 1.42 11.99
N ILE A 292 -3.70 1.94 13.21
CA ILE A 292 -2.90 3.11 13.60
C ILE A 292 -2.08 2.74 14.84
N THR A 293 -0.85 3.25 14.90
CA THR A 293 0.03 3.12 16.07
C THR A 293 0.45 4.52 16.48
N GLY A 294 0.48 4.81 17.77
CA GLY A 294 0.85 6.13 18.26
C GLY A 294 1.17 6.17 19.75
N LEU A 295 1.46 7.37 20.23
CA LEU A 295 1.66 7.67 21.64
C LEU A 295 0.56 8.60 22.16
N TYR A 296 0.11 8.35 23.38
CA TYR A 296 -0.71 9.25 24.16
C TYR A 296 -0.06 9.50 25.52
N LYS A 297 0.41 10.74 25.77
CA LYS A 297 1.12 11.12 27.00
C LYS A 297 2.27 10.16 27.36
N GLY A 298 3.01 9.69 26.35
CA GLY A 298 4.12 8.75 26.49
C GLY A 298 3.72 7.26 26.47
N ARG A 299 2.43 6.93 26.63
CA ARG A 299 1.92 5.55 26.53
C ARG A 299 1.72 5.15 25.08
N ALA A 300 2.20 3.99 24.70
CA ALA A 300 2.09 3.47 23.35
C ALA A 300 0.78 2.69 23.16
N ILE A 301 0.08 3.00 22.07
CA ILE A 301 -1.25 2.45 21.76
C ILE A 301 -1.26 1.98 20.31
N ILE A 302 -1.82 0.79 20.08
CA ILE A 302 -2.18 0.29 18.75
C ILE A 302 -3.70 0.19 18.67
N ILE A 303 -4.26 0.72 17.60
CA ILE A 303 -5.69 0.63 17.31
C ILE A 303 -5.85 -0.12 16.00
N LYS A 304 -6.67 -1.18 15.99
CA LYS A 304 -6.92 -2.03 14.83
C LYS A 304 -8.41 -2.13 14.52
N ASP A 305 -8.69 -2.30 13.24
CA ASP A 305 -10.03 -2.63 12.76
C ASP A 305 -10.26 -4.13 12.91
N SER A 306 -11.24 -4.54 13.73
CA SER A 306 -11.64 -5.94 13.81
C SER A 306 -12.34 -6.41 12.53
N TYR A 307 -12.99 -5.50 11.79
CA TYR A 307 -13.72 -5.84 10.57
C TYR A 307 -12.75 -6.29 9.46
N SER A 308 -11.45 -5.94 9.54
CA SER A 308 -10.46 -6.33 8.52
C SER A 308 -10.00 -7.77 8.70
N VAL A 309 -10.21 -8.30 9.90
CA VAL A 309 -9.99 -9.70 10.28
C VAL A 309 -11.29 -10.49 10.10
N ILE A 310 -12.41 -9.99 10.61
CA ILE A 310 -13.73 -10.65 10.51
C ILE A 310 -14.66 -9.76 9.70
N ASN A 311 -14.66 -9.95 8.38
CA ASN A 311 -15.44 -9.13 7.43
C ASN A 311 -16.94 -9.54 7.42
N LYS A 312 -17.59 -9.43 8.58
CA LYS A 312 -19.00 -9.72 8.81
C LYS A 312 -19.59 -8.66 9.74
N LYS A 313 -20.87 -8.33 9.52
CA LYS A 313 -21.58 -7.38 10.39
C LYS A 313 -21.64 -7.95 11.82
N LEU A 314 -21.41 -7.11 12.81
CA LEU A 314 -21.42 -7.47 14.23
C LEU A 314 -22.65 -8.27 14.66
N LYS A 315 -23.85 -7.89 14.19
CA LYS A 315 -25.11 -8.60 14.47
C LYS A 315 -25.13 -10.08 14.09
N LEU A 316 -24.21 -10.54 13.23
CA LEU A 316 -24.10 -11.92 12.81
C LEU A 316 -23.18 -12.74 13.73
N PHE A 317 -22.36 -12.10 14.56
CA PHE A 317 -21.37 -12.77 15.41
C PHE A 317 -22.00 -13.77 16.37
N PRO A 318 -23.14 -13.48 17.06
CA PRO A 318 -23.74 -14.43 17.98
C PRO A 318 -24.10 -15.76 17.31
N ALA A 319 -24.75 -15.70 16.14
CA ALA A 319 -25.10 -16.90 15.37
C ALA A 319 -23.88 -17.55 14.70
N MET A 320 -22.93 -16.73 14.20
CA MET A 320 -21.74 -17.22 13.50
C MET A 320 -20.80 -17.98 14.43
N PHE A 321 -20.69 -17.54 15.70
CA PHE A 321 -19.77 -18.10 16.68
C PHE A 321 -20.46 -18.87 17.82
N ASN A 322 -21.77 -19.08 17.73
CA ASN A 322 -22.61 -19.68 18.78
C ASN A 322 -22.40 -19.02 20.16
N LEU A 323 -22.35 -17.69 20.20
CA LEU A 323 -22.14 -16.93 21.43
C LEU A 323 -23.40 -16.92 22.29
N GLN A 324 -23.22 -16.90 23.61
CA GLN A 324 -24.31 -16.79 24.59
C GLN A 324 -24.63 -15.34 24.97
N THR A 325 -24.14 -14.37 24.20
CA THR A 325 -24.31 -12.93 24.44
C THR A 325 -25.74 -12.44 24.25
N GLY A 326 -26.55 -13.16 23.48
CA GLY A 326 -27.81 -12.64 22.93
C GLY A 326 -27.60 -11.83 21.64
N PRO A 327 -28.69 -11.32 21.02
CA PRO A 327 -28.64 -10.53 19.80
C PRO A 327 -28.10 -9.11 20.05
N LYS A 328 -27.89 -8.37 18.95
CA LYS A 328 -27.68 -6.92 18.99
C LYS A 328 -29.01 -6.21 19.27
N GLU A 329 -28.98 -5.20 20.13
CA GLU A 329 -30.16 -4.51 20.64
C GLU A 329 -30.71 -3.43 19.68
N VAL A 330 -31.83 -2.79 20.05
CA VAL A 330 -32.44 -1.68 19.30
C VAL A 330 -31.91 -0.33 19.81
N PHE A 331 -31.52 0.57 18.90
CA PHE A 331 -31.04 1.91 19.24
C PHE A 331 -31.60 3.00 18.30
N PRO A 332 -32.16 4.10 18.83
CA PRO A 332 -32.72 5.19 18.03
C PRO A 332 -31.62 6.19 17.62
N TYR A 333 -30.71 5.80 16.72
CA TYR A 333 -29.55 6.63 16.32
C TYR A 333 -29.88 8.09 16.02
N ASN A 334 -30.87 8.34 15.17
CA ASN A 334 -31.23 9.70 14.74
C ASN A 334 -31.91 10.55 15.82
N TYR A 335 -32.28 9.94 16.95
CA TYR A 335 -32.84 10.67 18.10
C TYR A 335 -31.75 11.36 18.92
N TYR A 336 -30.55 10.75 19.01
CA TYR A 336 -29.40 11.27 19.74
C TYR A 336 -28.72 12.39 18.95
N SER A 337 -29.35 13.57 18.93
CA SER A 337 -28.81 14.77 18.28
C SER A 337 -27.94 15.61 19.21
N SER A 338 -27.08 16.44 18.61
CA SER A 338 -26.21 17.38 19.32
C SER A 338 -26.99 18.40 20.13
N VAL A 339 -28.21 18.76 19.69
CA VAL A 339 -29.14 19.63 20.43
C VAL A 339 -29.72 18.90 21.65
N LEU A 340 -30.16 17.65 21.48
CA LEU A 340 -30.71 16.86 22.57
C LEU A 340 -29.67 16.62 23.68
N LEU A 341 -28.41 16.42 23.30
CA LEU A 341 -27.31 16.11 24.21
C LEU A 341 -26.59 17.37 24.76
N ALA A 342 -27.07 18.57 24.40
CA ALA A 342 -26.49 19.82 24.88
C ALA A 342 -26.66 19.94 26.40
N ASN A 343 -25.72 20.65 27.05
CA ASN A 343 -25.73 20.92 28.50
C ASN A 343 -25.83 19.65 29.38
N ASP A 344 -25.25 18.53 28.92
CA ASP A 344 -25.29 17.22 29.59
C ASP A 344 -26.72 16.73 29.90
N ASN A 345 -27.67 17.00 29.00
CA ASN A 345 -29.02 16.46 29.13
C ASN A 345 -29.00 14.92 29.04
N ARG A 346 -29.61 14.27 30.03
CA ARG A 346 -29.72 12.80 30.14
C ARG A 346 -31.15 12.31 30.02
N THR A 347 -32.11 13.20 29.80
CA THR A 347 -33.53 12.83 29.72
C THR A 347 -34.00 12.82 28.27
N GLY A 348 -34.53 11.68 27.85
CA GLY A 348 -35.17 11.46 26.55
C GLY A 348 -36.67 11.28 26.66
N VAL A 349 -37.40 11.64 25.62
CA VAL A 349 -38.86 11.46 25.46
C VAL A 349 -39.10 10.19 24.64
N ILE A 350 -39.82 9.24 25.24
CA ILE A 350 -40.06 7.91 24.67
C ILE A 350 -40.81 7.99 23.34
N SER A 351 -41.89 8.77 23.27
CA SER A 351 -42.73 8.90 22.07
C SER A 351 -41.97 9.47 20.88
N GLU A 352 -41.01 10.38 21.12
CA GLU A 352 -40.15 10.94 20.08
C GLU A 352 -39.08 9.93 19.64
N ALA A 353 -38.43 9.24 20.58
CA ALA A 353 -37.43 8.21 20.27
C ALA A 353 -38.02 7.07 19.41
N CYS A 354 -39.26 6.65 19.72
CA CYS A 354 -39.98 5.62 18.98
C CYS A 354 -40.17 5.93 17.49
N LYS A 355 -40.16 7.21 17.07
CA LYS A 355 -40.27 7.60 15.65
C LYS A 355 -39.05 7.21 14.83
N PHE A 356 -37.92 6.96 15.49
CA PHE A 356 -36.63 6.68 14.85
C PHE A 356 -36.25 5.18 14.85
N ILE A 357 -37.13 4.31 15.34
CA ILE A 357 -36.91 2.86 15.42
C ILE A 357 -38.06 2.08 14.80
N ARG A 358 -37.77 0.84 14.38
CA ARG A 358 -38.79 -0.06 13.81
C ARG A 358 -39.42 -0.99 14.84
N ASP A 359 -38.66 -1.37 15.86
CA ASP A 359 -39.06 -2.32 16.89
C ASP A 359 -39.24 -1.59 18.23
N ALA A 360 -40.38 -0.94 18.37
CA ALA A 360 -40.73 -0.18 19.57
C ALA A 360 -40.97 -1.09 20.78
N ASP A 361 -41.45 -2.32 20.57
CA ASP A 361 -41.73 -3.27 21.64
C ASP A 361 -40.45 -3.68 22.37
N THR A 362 -39.39 -4.01 21.63
CA THR A 362 -38.07 -4.32 22.21
C THR A 362 -37.48 -3.10 22.91
N PHE A 363 -37.58 -1.91 22.31
CA PHE A 363 -37.12 -0.66 22.92
C PHE A 363 -37.79 -0.37 24.27
N MET A 364 -39.10 -0.54 24.36
CA MET A 364 -39.86 -0.36 25.61
C MET A 364 -39.47 -1.39 26.66
N LYS A 365 -39.35 -2.68 26.29
CA LYS A 365 -38.88 -3.73 27.19
C LYS A 365 -37.47 -3.46 27.72
N ASN A 366 -36.60 -2.91 26.88
CA ASN A 366 -35.24 -2.53 27.29
C ASN A 366 -35.27 -1.39 28.31
N ILE A 367 -36.06 -0.33 28.06
CA ILE A 367 -36.23 0.78 29.02
C ILE A 367 -36.70 0.26 30.38
N ASP A 368 -37.65 -0.68 30.40
CA ASP A 368 -38.23 -1.19 31.64
C ASP A 368 -37.30 -2.18 32.37
N SER A 369 -36.45 -2.91 31.65
CA SER A 369 -35.52 -3.89 32.22
C SER A 369 -34.21 -3.28 32.73
N ILE A 370 -33.75 -2.17 32.16
CA ILE A 370 -32.53 -1.49 32.58
C ILE A 370 -32.82 -0.72 33.88
N LYS A 371 -32.11 -1.07 34.95
CA LYS A 371 -32.29 -0.47 36.28
C LYS A 371 -32.18 1.06 36.24
N GLY A 372 -33.30 1.73 36.54
CA GLY A 372 -33.38 3.19 36.60
C GLY A 372 -33.30 3.89 35.24
N CYS A 373 -33.51 3.16 34.13
CA CYS A 373 -33.61 3.76 32.80
C CYS A 373 -34.97 4.40 32.57
N ARG A 374 -36.07 3.77 33.01
CA ARG A 374 -37.37 4.45 33.05
C ARG A 374 -37.36 5.54 34.12
N ILE A 375 -37.62 6.78 33.72
CA ILE A 375 -37.72 7.93 34.63
C ILE A 375 -39.18 8.11 35.07
N ASP A 376 -40.09 8.15 34.09
CA ASP A 376 -41.54 8.24 34.30
C ASP A 376 -42.31 7.58 33.13
N GLU A 377 -43.61 7.87 32.97
CA GLU A 377 -44.43 7.31 31.89
C GLU A 377 -43.94 7.70 30.48
N ASN A 378 -43.40 8.91 30.33
CA ASN A 378 -43.05 9.53 29.05
C ASN A 378 -41.54 9.64 28.80
N HIS A 379 -40.72 9.49 29.85
CA HIS A 379 -39.29 9.76 29.78
C HIS A 379 -38.40 8.58 30.17
N PHE A 380 -37.21 8.55 29.58
CA PHE A 380 -36.16 7.57 29.86
C PHE A 380 -34.77 8.24 29.94
N ASP A 381 -33.82 7.54 30.56
CA ASP A 381 -32.43 7.97 30.75
C ASP A 381 -31.57 7.61 29.51
N LEU A 382 -31.09 8.63 28.80
CA LEU A 382 -30.29 8.52 27.58
C LEU A 382 -28.95 7.82 27.82
N GLU A 383 -28.29 8.14 28.93
CA GLU A 383 -26.97 7.59 29.25
C GLU A 383 -27.07 6.10 29.57
N LYS A 384 -28.04 5.72 30.41
CA LYS A 384 -28.21 4.32 30.79
C LYS A 384 -28.60 3.46 29.60
N TYR A 385 -29.50 3.96 28.75
CA TYR A 385 -29.90 3.23 27.54
C TYR A 385 -28.74 3.10 26.55
N SER A 386 -28.03 4.19 26.26
CA SER A 386 -26.85 4.17 25.38
C SER A 386 -25.74 3.27 25.92
N SER A 387 -25.46 3.33 27.22
CA SER A 387 -24.46 2.46 27.86
C SER A 387 -24.85 0.99 27.79
N PHE A 388 -26.11 0.65 28.03
CA PHE A 388 -26.61 -0.72 27.88
C PHE A 388 -26.39 -1.23 26.45
N TYR A 389 -26.81 -0.43 25.46
CA TYR A 389 -26.70 -0.76 24.05
C TYR A 389 -25.24 -0.97 23.61
N CYS A 390 -24.40 0.04 23.87
CA CYS A 390 -23.01 0.06 23.41
C CYS A 390 -22.18 -1.02 24.13
N LYS A 391 -22.43 -1.30 25.41
CA LYS A 391 -21.83 -2.46 26.11
C LYS A 391 -22.19 -3.78 25.46
N GLN A 392 -23.43 -3.96 25.00
CA GLN A 392 -23.82 -5.19 24.31
C GLN A 392 -23.08 -5.35 22.97
N ASP A 393 -22.91 -4.28 22.20
CA ASP A 393 -22.12 -4.30 20.97
C ASP A 393 -20.65 -4.65 21.23
N VAL A 394 -20.03 -3.99 22.21
CA VAL A 394 -18.64 -4.27 22.63
C VAL A 394 -18.49 -5.70 23.13
N ARG A 395 -19.46 -6.22 23.89
CA ARG A 395 -19.46 -7.61 24.37
C ARG A 395 -19.53 -8.61 23.22
N ILE A 396 -20.44 -8.39 22.26
CA ILE A 396 -20.56 -9.24 21.05
C ILE A 396 -19.24 -9.23 20.27
N LEU A 397 -18.63 -8.04 20.13
CA LEU A 397 -17.35 -7.87 19.45
C LEU A 397 -16.25 -8.66 20.16
N ARG A 398 -16.07 -8.45 21.47
CA ARG A 398 -15.07 -9.11 22.30
C ARG A 398 -15.22 -10.63 22.24
N GLU A 399 -16.39 -11.15 22.61
CA GLU A 399 -16.59 -12.60 22.70
C GLU A 399 -16.43 -13.27 21.33
N GLY A 400 -16.95 -12.66 20.27
CA GLY A 400 -16.78 -13.17 18.90
C GLY A 400 -15.33 -13.13 18.42
N PHE A 401 -14.60 -12.04 18.68
CA PHE A 401 -13.22 -11.90 18.24
C PHE A 401 -12.26 -12.79 19.04
N VAL A 402 -12.41 -12.88 20.37
CA VAL A 402 -11.61 -13.76 21.22
C VAL A 402 -11.87 -15.23 20.86
N LYS A 403 -13.14 -15.61 20.61
CA LYS A 403 -13.46 -16.94 20.10
C LYS A 403 -12.78 -17.22 18.77
N PHE A 404 -12.89 -16.31 17.80
CA PHE A 404 -12.20 -16.41 16.51
C PHE A 404 -10.69 -16.60 16.70
N ARG A 405 -10.06 -15.77 17.52
CA ARG A 405 -8.63 -15.86 17.83
C ARG A 405 -8.25 -17.21 18.39
N ASN A 406 -8.96 -17.68 19.42
CA ASN A 406 -8.63 -18.93 20.10
C ASN A 406 -8.78 -20.12 19.17
N ASP A 407 -9.83 -20.13 18.33
CA ASP A 407 -10.05 -21.18 17.34
C ASP A 407 -8.93 -21.19 16.27
N ILE A 408 -8.49 -20.01 15.79
CA ILE A 408 -7.36 -19.91 14.84
C ILE A 408 -6.03 -20.31 15.49
N LEU A 409 -5.77 -19.87 16.72
CA LEU A 409 -4.55 -20.22 17.45
C LEU A 409 -4.47 -21.74 17.67
N LYS A 410 -5.58 -22.36 18.09
CA LYS A 410 -5.66 -23.81 18.31
C LYS A 410 -5.44 -24.62 17.03
N GLU A 411 -6.07 -24.21 15.92
CA GLU A 411 -6.06 -24.99 14.67
C GLU A 411 -4.79 -24.74 13.83
N PHE A 412 -4.23 -23.54 13.88
CA PHE A 412 -3.18 -23.10 12.97
C PHE A 412 -1.89 -22.59 13.63
N ASP A 413 -1.85 -22.49 14.97
CA ASP A 413 -0.74 -21.91 15.73
C ASP A 413 -0.40 -20.46 15.29
N LEU A 414 -1.45 -19.67 15.02
CA LEU A 414 -1.33 -18.27 14.63
C LEU A 414 -2.11 -17.39 15.61
N ASN A 415 -1.42 -16.46 16.28
CA ASN A 415 -2.07 -15.47 17.12
C ASN A 415 -2.62 -14.32 16.27
N VAL A 416 -3.94 -14.17 16.21
CA VAL A 416 -4.64 -13.15 15.41
C VAL A 416 -4.19 -11.72 15.72
N TYR A 417 -3.75 -11.44 16.97
CA TYR A 417 -3.26 -10.13 17.37
C TYR A 417 -2.01 -9.66 16.62
N ASP A 418 -1.24 -10.57 16.03
CA ASP A 418 -0.04 -10.23 15.26
C ASP A 418 -0.34 -9.71 13.86
N TYR A 419 -1.60 -9.82 13.41
CA TYR A 419 -1.99 -9.54 12.03
C TYR A 419 -2.95 -8.35 11.96
N VAL A 420 -3.00 -7.73 10.79
CA VAL A 420 -3.85 -6.55 10.50
C VAL A 420 -5.12 -6.94 9.74
N SER A 421 -5.16 -8.13 9.16
CA SER A 421 -6.29 -8.60 8.36
C SER A 421 -6.30 -10.11 8.18
N ILE A 422 -7.44 -10.65 7.75
CA ILE A 422 -7.59 -12.06 7.39
C ILE A 422 -6.65 -12.48 6.25
N CYS A 423 -6.41 -11.62 5.27
CA CYS A 423 -5.46 -11.90 4.19
C CYS A 423 -4.04 -12.05 4.72
N SER A 424 -3.68 -11.32 5.80
CA SER A 424 -2.36 -11.44 6.43
C SER A 424 -2.21 -12.77 7.17
N ILE A 425 -3.28 -13.22 7.84
CA ILE A 425 -3.33 -14.55 8.50
C ILE A 425 -3.24 -15.66 7.45
N ALA A 426 -4.07 -15.60 6.40
CA ALA A 426 -4.08 -16.58 5.32
C ALA A 426 -2.72 -16.67 4.60
N ASN A 427 -2.11 -15.52 4.29
CA ASN A 427 -0.79 -15.50 3.70
C ASN A 427 0.27 -16.12 4.63
N LYS A 428 0.22 -15.84 5.94
CA LYS A 428 1.18 -16.43 6.87
C LYS A 428 1.05 -17.94 7.00
N LEU A 429 -0.19 -18.45 6.99
CA LEU A 429 -0.47 -19.88 6.94
C LEU A 429 0.16 -20.54 5.71
N PHE A 430 -0.04 -19.94 4.53
CA PHE A 430 0.52 -20.46 3.27
C PHE A 430 2.03 -20.27 3.15
N GLU A 431 2.58 -19.19 3.69
CA GLU A 431 4.03 -19.03 3.84
C GLU A 431 4.63 -20.21 4.59
N ASN A 432 4.06 -20.55 5.76
CA ASN A 432 4.59 -21.61 6.61
C ASN A 432 4.40 -23.02 6.00
N ARG A 433 3.27 -23.28 5.32
CA ARG A 433 2.89 -24.63 4.88
C ARG A 433 3.16 -24.92 3.39
N VAL A 434 3.26 -23.89 2.56
CA VAL A 434 3.37 -24.02 1.10
C VAL A 434 4.66 -23.37 0.59
N TYR A 435 4.86 -22.08 0.88
CA TYR A 435 5.90 -21.30 0.20
C TYR A 435 7.31 -21.54 0.78
N PHE A 436 7.50 -21.46 2.10
CA PHE A 436 8.82 -21.71 2.68
C PHE A 436 9.32 -23.15 2.50
N PRO A 437 8.46 -24.20 2.59
CA PRO A 437 8.88 -25.56 2.29
C PRO A 437 9.36 -25.78 0.85
N ASN A 438 9.01 -24.88 -0.10
CA ASN A 438 9.48 -25.00 -1.49
C ASN A 438 10.98 -24.71 -1.60
N GLY A 439 11.44 -23.64 -0.96
CA GLY A 439 12.85 -23.22 -1.00
C GLY A 439 13.33 -22.62 -2.33
N ASN A 440 12.48 -22.51 -3.35
CA ASN A 440 12.82 -22.01 -4.70
C ASN A 440 11.74 -21.07 -5.30
N LEU A 441 10.94 -20.43 -4.45
CA LEU A 441 10.00 -19.37 -4.84
C LEU A 441 10.59 -17.99 -4.55
N TYR A 442 10.30 -16.99 -5.38
CA TYR A 442 10.89 -15.66 -5.27
C TYR A 442 9.81 -14.58 -5.16
N ASP A 443 10.02 -13.63 -4.26
CA ASP A 443 9.30 -12.35 -4.25
C ASP A 443 9.85 -11.48 -5.40
N LEU A 444 8.95 -10.86 -6.17
CA LEU A 444 9.29 -10.04 -7.33
C LEU A 444 9.16 -8.54 -7.01
N SER A 445 10.08 -7.74 -7.54
CA SER A 445 10.04 -6.27 -7.49
C SER A 445 10.20 -5.67 -8.90
N ASN A 446 9.93 -4.36 -9.01
CA ASN A 446 10.22 -3.54 -10.18
C ASN A 446 9.64 -4.09 -11.50
N LYS A 447 10.42 -4.09 -12.58
CA LYS A 447 10.00 -4.43 -13.96
C LYS A 447 9.27 -5.77 -14.07
N PRO A 448 9.80 -6.92 -13.60
CA PRO A 448 9.08 -8.20 -13.72
C PRO A 448 7.78 -8.23 -12.89
N ARG A 449 7.79 -7.66 -11.68
CA ARG A 449 6.58 -7.55 -10.85
C ARG A 449 5.49 -6.72 -11.51
N GLU A 450 5.86 -5.55 -12.04
CA GLU A 450 4.95 -4.66 -12.74
C GLU A 450 4.34 -5.35 -13.97
N PHE A 451 5.16 -5.93 -14.83
CA PHE A 451 4.68 -6.61 -16.03
C PHE A 451 3.73 -7.77 -15.70
N ILE A 452 4.12 -8.68 -14.80
CA ILE A 452 3.30 -9.84 -14.42
C ILE A 452 2.01 -9.39 -13.73
N SER A 453 2.04 -8.29 -12.96
CA SER A 453 0.83 -7.77 -12.32
C SER A 453 -0.23 -7.28 -13.32
N ARG A 454 0.16 -6.87 -14.54
CA ARG A 454 -0.78 -6.48 -15.60
C ARG A 454 -1.53 -7.66 -16.22
N CYS A 455 -1.02 -8.88 -16.06
CA CYS A 455 -1.74 -10.11 -16.45
C CYS A 455 -2.85 -10.47 -15.45
N ILE A 456 -2.89 -9.85 -14.27
CA ILE A 456 -3.89 -10.14 -13.24
C ILE A 456 -5.18 -9.41 -13.58
N GLN A 457 -6.27 -10.17 -13.75
CA GLN A 457 -7.61 -9.64 -13.99
C GLN A 457 -8.54 -9.97 -12.81
N GLY A 458 -9.50 -9.08 -12.56
CA GLY A 458 -10.54 -9.27 -11.56
C GLY A 458 -11.61 -10.30 -11.98
N GLY A 459 -12.60 -10.51 -11.12
CA GLY A 459 -13.78 -11.29 -11.47
C GLY A 459 -14.55 -10.61 -12.62
N ARG A 460 -14.92 -11.39 -13.64
CA ARG A 460 -15.70 -10.88 -14.77
C ARG A 460 -17.15 -10.68 -14.35
N CYS A 461 -17.62 -9.44 -14.45
CA CYS A 461 -19.02 -9.07 -14.21
C CYS A 461 -19.60 -8.56 -15.52
N MET A 462 -20.43 -9.38 -16.16
CA MET A 462 -20.99 -9.08 -17.47
C MET A 462 -22.39 -9.69 -17.63
N LEU A 463 -23.17 -9.09 -18.54
CA LEU A 463 -24.42 -9.64 -19.03
C LEU A 463 -24.17 -10.28 -20.40
N SER A 464 -25.07 -11.18 -20.83
CA SER A 464 -25.05 -11.69 -22.20
C SER A 464 -25.04 -10.52 -23.18
N ASP A 465 -24.04 -10.50 -24.05
CA ASP A 465 -23.84 -9.48 -25.08
C ASP A 465 -23.69 -8.04 -24.53
N ASN A 466 -23.37 -7.91 -23.24
CA ASN A 466 -23.37 -6.63 -22.50
C ASN A 466 -24.72 -5.89 -22.54
N MET A 467 -25.83 -6.62 -22.73
CA MET A 467 -27.17 -6.05 -22.82
C MET A 467 -28.02 -6.37 -21.58
N LYS A 468 -28.81 -5.38 -21.14
CA LYS A 468 -29.78 -5.55 -20.05
C LYS A 468 -30.84 -6.59 -20.46
N GLN A 469 -30.98 -7.64 -19.65
CA GLN A 469 -31.96 -8.70 -19.86
C GLN A 469 -33.21 -8.44 -19.00
N LYS A 470 -34.41 -8.62 -19.56
CA LYS A 470 -35.69 -8.59 -18.84
C LYS A 470 -36.53 -9.79 -19.29
N SER A 471 -37.03 -10.56 -18.33
CA SER A 471 -37.93 -11.68 -18.61
C SER A 471 -39.19 -11.56 -17.74
N GLU A 472 -40.35 -11.47 -18.38
CA GLU A 472 -41.66 -11.47 -17.70
C GLU A 472 -42.34 -12.85 -17.73
N LYS A 473 -41.84 -13.77 -18.56
CA LYS A 473 -42.48 -15.06 -18.83
C LYS A 473 -41.64 -16.29 -18.47
N LYS A 474 -40.31 -16.14 -18.34
CA LYS A 474 -39.40 -17.24 -17.99
C LYS A 474 -38.87 -17.07 -16.56
N LEU A 475 -38.86 -18.17 -15.81
CA LEU A 475 -38.16 -18.27 -14.54
C LEU A 475 -36.65 -18.22 -14.77
N ILE A 476 -35.94 -17.50 -13.91
CA ILE A 476 -34.48 -17.40 -13.93
C ILE A 476 -33.94 -18.37 -12.87
N ALA A 477 -33.02 -19.23 -13.27
CA ALA A 477 -32.25 -20.06 -12.34
C ALA A 477 -30.92 -19.37 -12.01
N ASP A 478 -30.63 -19.21 -10.73
CA ASP A 478 -29.39 -18.61 -10.23
C ASP A 478 -28.44 -19.72 -9.76
N PHE A 479 -27.27 -19.81 -10.39
CA PHE A 479 -26.25 -20.82 -10.10
C PHE A 479 -25.02 -20.14 -9.51
N ASP A 480 -24.70 -20.46 -8.25
CA ASP A 480 -23.49 -19.98 -7.58
C ASP A 480 -22.46 -21.11 -7.44
N ALA A 481 -21.21 -20.80 -7.77
CA ALA A 481 -20.12 -21.75 -7.67
C ALA A 481 -19.67 -21.91 -6.20
N VAL A 482 -19.60 -23.15 -5.72
CA VAL A 482 -19.17 -23.42 -4.35
C VAL A 482 -17.67 -23.11 -4.20
N SER A 483 -17.35 -21.99 -3.56
CA SER A 483 -15.96 -21.56 -3.27
C SER A 483 -15.13 -21.47 -4.56
N LEU A 484 -15.55 -20.61 -5.49
CA LEU A 484 -14.95 -20.47 -6.82
C LEU A 484 -13.42 -20.32 -6.80
N TYR A 485 -12.89 -19.33 -6.05
CA TYR A 485 -11.44 -19.10 -5.98
C TYR A 485 -10.66 -20.26 -5.35
N PRO A 486 -11.03 -20.79 -4.16
CA PRO A 486 -10.41 -22.01 -3.65
C PRO A 486 -10.44 -23.18 -4.64
N SER A 487 -11.57 -23.39 -5.33
CA SER A 487 -11.70 -24.44 -6.33
C SER A 487 -10.79 -24.24 -7.53
N ALA A 488 -10.54 -22.98 -7.94
CA ALA A 488 -9.55 -22.66 -8.96
C ALA A 488 -8.13 -22.93 -8.45
N ILE A 489 -7.78 -22.46 -7.24
CA ILE A 489 -6.45 -22.65 -6.64
C ILE A 489 -6.13 -24.14 -6.47
N ALA A 490 -7.12 -24.97 -6.16
CA ALA A 490 -6.98 -26.43 -6.09
C ALA A 490 -6.54 -27.10 -7.41
N ARG A 491 -6.55 -26.35 -8.53
CA ARG A 491 -6.07 -26.76 -9.86
C ARG A 491 -4.84 -25.97 -10.32
N LEU A 492 -4.42 -24.95 -9.58
CA LEU A 492 -3.26 -24.11 -9.89
C LEU A 492 -1.96 -24.67 -9.28
N TYR A 493 -0.86 -23.96 -9.48
CA TYR A 493 0.47 -24.27 -8.99
C TYR A 493 1.26 -22.97 -8.80
N THR A 494 2.37 -23.05 -8.08
CA THR A 494 3.39 -21.99 -8.04
C THR A 494 4.52 -22.31 -9.01
N LEU A 495 5.06 -21.29 -9.67
CA LEU A 495 6.18 -21.42 -10.60
C LEU A 495 7.49 -21.26 -9.85
N GLU A 496 8.40 -22.22 -9.97
CA GLU A 496 9.72 -22.16 -9.35
C GLU A 496 10.72 -21.35 -10.18
N GLY A 497 11.69 -20.74 -9.48
CA GLY A 497 12.74 -19.94 -10.11
C GLY A 497 12.31 -18.49 -10.38
N ILE A 498 13.00 -17.87 -11.33
CA ILE A 498 12.85 -16.44 -11.66
C ILE A 498 12.39 -16.26 -13.11
N PRO A 499 11.62 -15.20 -13.43
CA PRO A 499 11.10 -15.00 -14.78
C PRO A 499 12.23 -14.71 -15.77
N LYS A 500 12.28 -15.41 -16.90
CA LYS A 500 13.27 -15.19 -17.97
C LYS A 500 12.65 -14.44 -19.13
N VAL A 501 13.38 -13.48 -19.69
CA VAL A 501 12.92 -12.70 -20.85
C VAL A 501 12.79 -13.63 -22.05
N MET A 502 11.66 -13.57 -22.75
CA MET A 502 11.46 -14.33 -23.98
C MET A 502 12.42 -13.88 -25.07
N LYS A 503 13.01 -14.86 -25.77
CA LYS A 503 13.83 -14.61 -26.96
C LYS A 503 12.94 -14.44 -28.19
N LYS A 504 13.49 -13.88 -29.27
CA LYS A 504 12.73 -13.58 -30.50
C LYS A 504 12.05 -14.83 -31.08
N GLU A 505 12.71 -15.98 -31.05
CA GLU A 505 12.17 -17.26 -31.51
C GLU A 505 10.99 -17.77 -30.69
N MET A 506 10.83 -17.30 -29.44
CA MET A 506 9.74 -17.68 -28.53
C MET A 506 8.47 -16.85 -28.74
N LEU A 507 8.56 -15.74 -29.50
CA LEU A 507 7.47 -14.79 -29.72
C LEU A 507 6.46 -15.28 -30.77
N SER A 508 6.02 -16.53 -30.65
CA SER A 508 4.90 -17.07 -31.42
C SER A 508 4.01 -17.95 -30.56
N THR A 509 2.71 -17.92 -30.84
CA THR A 509 1.73 -18.71 -30.11
C THR A 509 2.03 -20.21 -30.26
N GLU A 510 2.43 -20.65 -31.46
CA GLU A 510 2.79 -22.03 -31.76
C GLU A 510 3.99 -22.50 -30.94
N TYR A 511 5.04 -21.66 -30.82
CA TYR A 511 6.21 -21.99 -30.02
C TYR A 511 5.85 -22.11 -28.54
N LEU A 512 5.11 -21.14 -28.01
CA LEU A 512 4.69 -21.17 -26.61
C LEU A 512 3.85 -22.42 -26.29
N MET A 513 2.85 -22.75 -27.11
CA MET A 513 1.99 -23.92 -26.88
C MET A 513 2.76 -25.24 -27.03
N ARG A 514 3.72 -25.32 -27.97
CA ARG A 514 4.56 -26.50 -28.16
C ARG A 514 5.41 -26.77 -26.93
N HIS A 515 6.03 -25.74 -26.37
CA HIS A 515 7.02 -25.88 -25.29
C HIS A 515 6.47 -25.72 -23.86
N LEU A 516 5.22 -25.24 -23.71
CA LEU A 516 4.51 -25.17 -22.43
C LEU A 516 4.21 -26.58 -21.88
N PHE A 517 4.49 -26.78 -20.59
CA PHE A 517 4.12 -27.97 -19.83
C PHE A 517 2.65 -28.35 -20.02
N ASP A 518 2.40 -29.65 -20.12
CA ASP A 518 1.04 -30.20 -20.06
C ASP A 518 0.40 -29.94 -18.68
N ASP A 519 -0.92 -30.03 -18.57
CA ASP A 519 -1.70 -29.53 -17.42
C ASP A 519 -1.22 -30.06 -16.05
N ASP A 520 -0.83 -31.33 -15.97
CA ASP A 520 -0.35 -32.00 -14.75
C ASP A 520 1.16 -32.27 -14.71
N GLN A 521 1.90 -31.77 -15.70
CA GLN A 521 3.36 -31.87 -15.72
C GLN A 521 3.96 -31.00 -14.61
N LYS A 522 4.92 -31.56 -13.86
CA LYS A 522 5.55 -30.88 -12.70
C LYS A 522 6.98 -30.45 -12.95
N GLU A 523 7.68 -31.16 -13.82
CA GLU A 523 9.10 -30.99 -14.09
C GLU A 523 9.33 -30.86 -15.60
N PRO A 524 10.40 -30.19 -16.05
CA PRO A 524 10.68 -30.03 -17.48
C PRO A 524 11.06 -31.37 -18.13
N ILE A 525 10.41 -31.69 -19.25
CA ILE A 525 10.61 -32.96 -19.97
C ILE A 525 10.73 -32.68 -21.47
N GLY A 526 11.91 -32.96 -22.05
CA GLY A 526 12.15 -32.85 -23.49
C GLY A 526 11.83 -31.44 -24.03
N GLU A 527 10.97 -31.35 -25.04
CA GLU A 527 10.53 -30.07 -25.60
C GLU A 527 9.59 -29.29 -24.67
N LYS A 528 8.99 -29.93 -23.67
CA LYS A 528 8.06 -29.33 -22.70
C LYS A 528 8.85 -28.80 -21.50
N PHE A 529 9.61 -27.72 -21.70
CA PHE A 529 10.47 -27.15 -20.67
C PHE A 529 9.94 -25.87 -20.01
N MET A 530 8.86 -25.28 -20.54
CA MET A 530 8.31 -24.02 -20.03
C MET A 530 7.16 -24.30 -19.05
N SER A 531 7.34 -24.02 -17.77
CA SER A 531 6.33 -24.28 -16.74
C SER A 531 5.20 -23.25 -16.72
N GLY A 532 5.45 -22.02 -17.17
CA GLY A 532 4.44 -20.99 -17.30
C GLY A 532 5.01 -19.74 -17.96
N PHE A 533 4.12 -18.86 -18.42
CA PHE A 533 4.53 -17.59 -19.01
C PHE A 533 3.50 -16.50 -18.83
N PHE A 534 3.96 -15.26 -19.02
CA PHE A 534 3.20 -14.04 -18.97
C PHE A 534 3.60 -13.19 -20.18
N VAL A 535 2.64 -12.80 -21.02
CA VAL A 535 2.91 -12.15 -22.31
C VAL A 535 1.95 -10.98 -22.57
N LEU A 536 2.44 -10.00 -23.32
CA LEU A 536 1.61 -9.03 -24.01
C LEU A 536 1.31 -9.56 -25.42
N ILE A 537 0.03 -9.74 -25.73
CA ILE A 537 -0.42 -10.19 -27.04
C ILE A 537 -1.16 -9.06 -27.78
N LYS A 538 -1.13 -9.13 -29.11
CA LYS A 538 -2.03 -8.38 -29.99
C LYS A 538 -2.98 -9.37 -30.65
N ILE A 539 -4.26 -9.31 -30.31
CA ILE A 539 -5.29 -10.13 -30.95
C ILE A 539 -5.49 -9.60 -32.37
N THR A 540 -5.37 -10.49 -33.36
CA THR A 540 -5.50 -10.15 -34.78
C THR A 540 -6.80 -10.68 -35.38
N GLU A 541 -7.28 -11.82 -34.89
CA GLU A 541 -8.51 -12.46 -35.39
C GLU A 541 -9.27 -13.14 -34.24
N ILE A 542 -10.60 -13.08 -34.29
CA ILE A 542 -11.50 -13.74 -33.34
C ILE A 542 -12.38 -14.72 -34.12
N GLY A 543 -12.12 -16.02 -33.97
CA GLY A 543 -12.88 -17.06 -34.68
C GLY A 543 -14.30 -17.27 -34.13
N ILE A 544 -14.53 -17.07 -32.83
CA ILE A 544 -15.82 -17.32 -32.18
C ILE A 544 -16.26 -16.08 -31.41
N HIS A 545 -17.41 -15.53 -31.77
CA HIS A 545 -18.04 -14.44 -31.03
C HIS A 545 -18.85 -15.02 -29.87
N ARG A 546 -18.40 -14.80 -28.64
CA ARG A 546 -19.06 -15.32 -27.44
C ARG A 546 -20.05 -14.30 -26.89
N HIS A 547 -21.21 -14.76 -26.42
CA HIS A 547 -22.15 -13.96 -25.64
C HIS A 547 -21.55 -13.46 -24.32
N PHE A 548 -20.58 -14.22 -23.78
CA PHE A 548 -19.74 -13.85 -22.65
C PHE A 548 -18.27 -13.86 -23.11
N PRO A 549 -17.76 -12.76 -23.68
CA PRO A 549 -16.39 -12.68 -24.19
C PRO A 549 -15.35 -12.99 -23.11
N LEU A 550 -14.31 -13.74 -23.49
CA LEU A 550 -13.15 -13.96 -22.61
C LEU A 550 -12.14 -12.81 -22.71
N ILE A 551 -12.11 -12.13 -23.84
CA ILE A 551 -11.24 -10.98 -24.12
C ILE A 551 -11.55 -9.83 -23.17
N VAL A 552 -10.49 -9.22 -22.64
CA VAL A 552 -10.56 -8.02 -21.79
C VAL A 552 -9.89 -6.85 -22.52
N CYS A 553 -10.69 -5.88 -22.94
CA CYS A 553 -10.22 -4.63 -23.52
C CYS A 553 -9.96 -3.63 -22.41
N ASP A 554 -8.72 -3.55 -21.94
CA ASP A 554 -8.33 -2.56 -20.94
C ASP A 554 -8.27 -1.16 -21.58
N PRO A 555 -9.07 -0.18 -21.14
CA PRO A 555 -9.09 1.17 -21.71
C PRO A 555 -7.76 1.92 -21.57
N GLU A 556 -6.93 1.60 -20.57
CA GLU A 556 -5.61 2.23 -20.42
C GLU A 556 -4.62 1.71 -21.46
N LEU A 557 -4.75 0.42 -21.83
CA LEU A 557 -3.91 -0.22 -22.83
C LEU A 557 -4.42 0.00 -24.26
N ASN A 558 -5.73 0.20 -24.43
CA ASN A 558 -6.41 0.37 -25.71
C ASN A 558 -7.33 1.61 -25.70
N PRO A 559 -6.79 2.82 -25.49
CA PRO A 559 -7.58 4.04 -25.33
C PRO A 559 -8.45 4.39 -26.55
N GLU A 560 -8.11 3.88 -27.73
CA GLU A 560 -8.84 4.06 -28.97
C GLU A 560 -10.07 3.15 -29.12
N LEU A 561 -10.10 2.03 -28.38
CA LEU A 561 -11.18 1.06 -28.42
C LEU A 561 -12.25 1.44 -27.41
N ASN A 562 -13.14 2.37 -27.78
CA ASN A 562 -14.27 2.78 -26.95
C ASN A 562 -15.35 1.67 -26.85
N VAL A 563 -15.01 0.55 -26.23
CA VAL A 563 -15.84 -0.66 -26.09
C VAL A 563 -15.94 -1.08 -24.62
N PRO A 564 -16.94 -1.89 -24.24
CA PRO A 564 -17.00 -2.46 -22.90
C PRO A 564 -15.72 -3.24 -22.57
N ARG A 565 -15.34 -3.25 -21.29
CA ARG A 565 -14.12 -3.93 -20.80
C ARG A 565 -14.07 -5.42 -21.18
N SER A 566 -15.20 -6.09 -21.35
CA SER A 566 -15.26 -7.44 -21.93
C SER A 566 -16.03 -7.42 -23.24
N SER A 567 -15.34 -7.57 -24.37
CA SER A 567 -15.93 -7.47 -25.70
C SER A 567 -15.28 -8.44 -26.69
N ASN A 568 -15.99 -8.80 -27.76
CA ASN A 568 -15.40 -9.52 -28.91
C ASN A 568 -14.66 -8.52 -29.80
N THR A 569 -13.56 -7.95 -29.32
CA THR A 569 -12.80 -6.91 -30.04
C THR A 569 -11.32 -7.28 -30.08
N CYS A 570 -10.70 -7.16 -31.25
CA CYS A 570 -9.25 -7.29 -31.39
C CYS A 570 -8.56 -6.15 -30.63
N CYS A 571 -7.71 -6.49 -29.67
CA CYS A 571 -7.04 -5.52 -28.80
C CYS A 571 -5.65 -6.02 -28.37
N LEU A 572 -4.88 -5.13 -27.76
CA LEU A 572 -3.75 -5.50 -26.92
C LEU A 572 -4.25 -6.06 -25.59
N MET A 573 -3.62 -7.12 -25.10
CA MET A 573 -4.00 -7.75 -23.85
C MET A 573 -2.78 -8.39 -23.17
N TYR A 574 -2.62 -8.15 -21.86
CA TYR A 574 -1.68 -8.90 -21.04
C TYR A 574 -2.34 -10.18 -20.56
N VAL A 575 -1.69 -11.33 -20.79
CA VAL A 575 -2.24 -12.66 -20.48
C VAL A 575 -1.18 -13.55 -19.86
N ASP A 576 -1.59 -14.35 -18.87
CA ASP A 576 -0.85 -15.55 -18.48
C ASP A 576 -1.13 -16.71 -19.46
N HIS A 577 -0.42 -17.82 -19.30
CA HIS A 577 -0.56 -18.97 -20.20
C HIS A 577 -1.95 -19.63 -20.16
N ILE A 578 -2.63 -19.66 -19.01
CA ILE A 578 -3.97 -20.24 -18.86
C ILE A 578 -4.96 -19.37 -19.64
N THR A 579 -4.88 -18.06 -19.45
CA THR A 579 -5.74 -17.10 -20.17
C THR A 579 -5.54 -17.21 -21.69
N LEU A 580 -4.28 -17.33 -22.17
CA LEU A 580 -4.01 -17.51 -23.60
C LEU A 580 -4.56 -18.84 -24.14
N GLN A 581 -4.37 -19.95 -23.41
CA GLN A 581 -4.94 -21.25 -23.77
C GLN A 581 -6.47 -21.18 -23.90
N ASP A 582 -7.14 -20.52 -22.96
CA ASP A 582 -8.59 -20.36 -22.96
C ASP A 582 -9.07 -19.50 -24.14
N LEU A 583 -8.38 -18.39 -24.45
CA LEU A 583 -8.70 -17.53 -25.60
C LEU A 583 -8.62 -18.30 -26.93
N ILE A 584 -7.57 -19.10 -27.11
CA ILE A 584 -7.38 -19.91 -28.32
C ILE A 584 -8.46 -21.00 -28.39
N LYS A 585 -8.62 -21.77 -27.32
CA LYS A 585 -9.50 -22.95 -27.29
C LYS A 585 -10.97 -22.57 -27.38
N TYR A 586 -11.40 -21.59 -26.60
CA TYR A 586 -12.80 -21.26 -26.44
C TYR A 586 -13.23 -20.07 -27.28
N GLN A 587 -12.35 -19.20 -27.74
CA GLN A 587 -12.74 -18.05 -28.56
C GLN A 587 -12.11 -18.05 -29.97
N GLY A 588 -11.29 -19.06 -30.29
CA GLY A 588 -10.66 -19.17 -31.59
C GLY A 588 -9.76 -17.97 -31.91
N VAL A 589 -9.14 -17.39 -30.89
CA VAL A 589 -8.29 -16.20 -31.03
C VAL A 589 -7.01 -16.57 -31.76
N LYS A 590 -6.64 -15.75 -32.76
CA LYS A 590 -5.28 -15.68 -33.30
C LYS A 590 -4.64 -14.39 -32.83
N CYS A 591 -3.38 -14.45 -32.45
CA CYS A 591 -2.67 -13.31 -31.89
C CYS A 591 -1.17 -13.36 -32.17
N GLU A 592 -0.56 -12.19 -32.14
CA GLU A 592 0.88 -11.99 -32.15
C GLU A 592 1.38 -11.84 -30.71
N VAL A 593 2.45 -12.56 -30.34
CA VAL A 593 3.13 -12.39 -29.05
C VAL A 593 4.16 -11.28 -29.20
N LEU A 594 4.03 -10.20 -28.45
CA LEU A 594 4.89 -9.03 -28.61
C LEU A 594 6.13 -9.09 -27.71
N GLN A 595 5.93 -9.48 -26.45
CA GLN A 595 6.97 -9.58 -25.43
C GLN A 595 6.43 -10.34 -24.21
N GLY A 596 7.31 -10.89 -23.40
CA GLY A 596 6.91 -11.52 -22.14
C GLY A 596 8.03 -12.17 -21.36
N TYR A 597 7.64 -12.77 -20.24
CA TYR A 597 8.48 -13.59 -19.40
C TYR A 597 8.01 -15.04 -19.43
N TYR A 598 8.94 -15.97 -19.31
CA TYR A 598 8.65 -17.40 -19.13
C TYR A 598 9.41 -17.96 -17.92
N TYR A 599 8.92 -19.07 -17.40
CA TYR A 599 9.57 -19.86 -16.36
C TYR A 599 9.92 -21.24 -16.91
N ASP A 600 11.08 -21.76 -16.55
CA ASP A 600 11.56 -23.11 -16.90
C ASP A 600 11.92 -23.96 -15.68
N GLY A 601 11.59 -23.48 -14.48
CA GLY A 601 11.62 -24.29 -13.25
C GLY A 601 10.41 -25.20 -13.13
N ASN A 602 10.32 -25.93 -12.02
CA ASN A 602 9.21 -26.85 -11.75
C ASN A 602 7.89 -26.12 -11.44
N ARG A 603 6.78 -26.86 -11.52
CA ARG A 603 5.48 -26.46 -10.96
C ARG A 603 5.30 -27.12 -9.60
N ASP A 604 5.20 -26.30 -8.55
CA ASP A 604 4.90 -26.79 -7.21
C ASP A 604 3.38 -26.80 -6.97
N ILE A 605 2.86 -27.98 -6.64
CA ILE A 605 1.45 -28.27 -6.44
C ILE A 605 1.03 -28.32 -4.97
N ARG A 606 1.92 -28.07 -3.99
CA ARG A 606 1.58 -28.10 -2.55
C ARG A 606 0.42 -27.18 -2.20
N ILE A 607 0.24 -26.09 -2.96
CA ILE A 607 -0.90 -25.17 -2.82
C ILE A 607 -2.24 -25.88 -3.04
N ARG A 608 -2.31 -26.86 -3.97
CA ARG A 608 -3.51 -27.64 -4.25
C ARG A 608 -3.89 -28.47 -3.03
N ASP A 609 -2.91 -29.13 -2.43
CA ASP A 609 -3.12 -30.03 -1.29
C ASP A 609 -3.53 -29.26 -0.03
N GLU A 610 -2.88 -28.13 0.25
CA GLU A 610 -3.24 -27.32 1.42
C GLU A 610 -4.65 -26.72 1.31
N VAL A 611 -5.06 -26.28 0.12
CA VAL A 611 -6.43 -25.81 -0.11
C VAL A 611 -7.45 -26.92 0.07
N LYS A 612 -7.17 -28.14 -0.44
CA LYS A 612 -8.05 -29.30 -0.25
C LYS A 612 -8.19 -29.66 1.23
N LYS A 613 -7.08 -29.71 1.98
CA LYS A 613 -7.09 -29.95 3.44
C LYS A 613 -7.96 -28.94 4.19
N LEU A 614 -7.78 -27.65 3.90
CA LEU A 614 -8.61 -26.60 4.50
C LEU A 614 -10.09 -26.74 4.11
N PHE A 615 -10.39 -27.09 2.87
CA PHE A 615 -11.75 -27.30 2.43
C PHE A 615 -12.42 -28.51 3.12
N GLU A 616 -11.72 -29.62 3.24
CA GLU A 616 -12.19 -30.82 3.96
C GLU A 616 -12.38 -30.56 5.45
N LEU A 617 -11.45 -29.84 6.07
CA LEU A 617 -11.55 -29.41 7.47
C LEU A 617 -12.80 -28.54 7.69
N ARG A 618 -13.07 -27.62 6.76
CA ARG A 618 -14.31 -26.83 6.76
C ARG A 618 -15.55 -27.71 6.66
N LEU A 619 -15.56 -28.72 5.78
CA LEU A 619 -16.69 -29.65 5.64
C LEU A 619 -16.91 -30.46 6.92
N LYS A 620 -15.84 -30.93 7.56
CA LYS A 620 -15.90 -31.62 8.86
C LYS A 620 -16.58 -30.74 9.90
N TYR A 621 -16.07 -29.54 10.14
CA TYR A 621 -16.64 -28.62 11.13
C TYR A 621 -18.07 -28.18 10.78
N LYS A 622 -18.39 -28.05 9.49
CA LYS A 622 -19.76 -27.77 9.06
C LYS A 622 -20.73 -28.90 9.42
N LYS A 623 -20.32 -30.18 9.28
CA LYS A 623 -21.15 -31.34 9.68
C LYS A 623 -21.33 -31.42 11.20
N GLU A 624 -20.33 -31.01 11.96
CA GLU A 624 -20.36 -30.96 13.42
C GLU A 624 -21.15 -29.75 13.97
N GLY A 625 -21.64 -28.85 13.11
CA GLY A 625 -22.25 -27.59 13.55
C GLY A 625 -21.25 -26.65 14.24
N ASN A 626 -19.95 -26.86 14.05
CA ASN A 626 -18.89 -26.13 14.71
C ASN A 626 -18.61 -24.79 13.98
N PRO A 627 -18.68 -23.65 14.69
CA PRO A 627 -18.38 -22.32 14.15
C PRO A 627 -17.06 -22.16 13.40
N LEU A 628 -16.07 -22.99 13.71
CA LEU A 628 -14.74 -22.95 13.09
C LEU A 628 -14.77 -23.10 11.57
N GLN A 629 -15.83 -23.68 11.01
CA GLN A 629 -16.05 -23.73 9.55
C GLN A 629 -16.09 -22.33 8.91
N GLU A 630 -16.65 -21.32 9.58
CA GLU A 630 -16.69 -19.95 9.06
C GLU A 630 -15.30 -19.30 9.09
N ASN A 631 -14.47 -19.61 10.08
CA ASN A 631 -13.09 -19.11 10.15
C ASN A 631 -12.27 -19.65 8.98
N ILE A 632 -12.38 -20.95 8.70
CA ILE A 632 -11.69 -21.58 7.58
C ILE A 632 -12.19 -21.04 6.24
N LYS A 633 -13.51 -20.80 6.11
CA LYS A 633 -14.09 -20.14 4.93
C LYS A 633 -13.48 -18.76 4.68
N LEU A 634 -13.30 -17.96 5.74
CA LEU A 634 -12.68 -16.64 5.64
C LEU A 634 -11.22 -16.75 5.18
N ILE A 635 -10.44 -17.70 5.70
CA ILE A 635 -9.07 -17.97 5.27
C ILE A 635 -9.04 -18.36 3.79
N LEU A 636 -9.85 -19.35 3.38
CA LEU A 636 -9.92 -19.86 2.01
C LEU A 636 -10.20 -18.75 0.99
N ASN A 637 -11.13 -17.84 1.32
CA ASN A 637 -11.47 -16.72 0.44
C ASN A 637 -10.41 -15.61 0.39
N SER A 638 -9.39 -15.68 1.25
CA SER A 638 -8.39 -14.62 1.44
C SER A 638 -6.96 -15.02 1.03
N ILE A 639 -6.75 -16.25 0.55
CA ILE A 639 -5.42 -16.82 0.22
C ILE A 639 -4.66 -15.94 -0.77
N TYR A 640 -5.32 -15.54 -1.86
CA TYR A 640 -4.68 -14.77 -2.93
C TYR A 640 -4.46 -13.30 -2.56
N GLY A 641 -5.12 -12.78 -1.52
CA GLY A 641 -5.22 -11.34 -1.29
C GLY A 641 -3.90 -10.61 -1.05
N LYS A 642 -2.85 -11.32 -0.61
CA LYS A 642 -1.49 -10.77 -0.44
C LYS A 642 -0.59 -10.99 -1.64
N THR A 643 -0.77 -12.07 -2.41
CA THR A 643 0.08 -12.40 -3.56
C THR A 643 -0.20 -11.54 -4.78
N ILE A 644 -1.41 -10.97 -4.88
CA ILE A 644 -1.81 -10.07 -5.98
C ILE A 644 -1.96 -8.60 -5.54
N LEU A 645 -1.36 -8.22 -4.41
CA LEU A 645 -1.51 -6.87 -3.88
C LEU A 645 -0.86 -5.85 -4.82
N SER A 646 -1.63 -4.84 -5.23
CA SER A 646 -1.13 -3.67 -5.94
C SER A 646 0.03 -3.00 -5.17
N PRO A 647 0.99 -2.35 -5.88
CA PRO A 647 2.09 -1.69 -5.19
C PRO A 647 1.54 -0.58 -4.28
N ILE A 648 2.14 -0.43 -3.11
CA ILE A 648 1.85 0.70 -2.22
C ILE A 648 2.75 1.85 -2.69
N GLU A 649 2.20 2.74 -3.51
CA GLU A 649 2.97 3.84 -4.10
C GLU A 649 3.04 5.08 -3.21
N SER A 650 2.09 5.23 -2.28
CA SER A 650 2.00 6.35 -1.37
C SER A 650 1.85 5.88 0.07
N LYS A 651 2.31 6.72 0.99
CA LYS A 651 2.14 6.52 2.43
C LYS A 651 1.43 7.75 3.01
N ILE A 652 0.55 7.51 3.97
CA ILE A 652 -0.08 8.59 4.73
C ILE A 652 0.82 8.91 5.91
N THR A 653 1.03 10.20 6.16
CA THR A 653 1.72 10.69 7.36
C THR A 653 0.78 11.65 8.06
N ILE A 654 0.51 11.41 9.34
CA ILE A 654 -0.29 12.31 10.17
C ILE A 654 0.68 13.19 10.95
N VAL A 655 0.54 14.50 10.83
CA VAL A 655 1.41 15.51 11.45
C VAL A 655 0.55 16.44 12.30
N ASN A 656 1.09 16.90 13.42
CA ASN A 656 0.40 17.90 14.24
C ASN A 656 0.33 19.24 13.50
N ASP A 657 -0.81 19.93 13.55
CA ASP A 657 -1.05 21.20 12.85
C ASP A 657 0.07 22.24 13.05
N LYS A 658 0.60 22.36 14.27
CA LYS A 658 1.68 23.30 14.60
C LYS A 658 2.98 23.03 13.82
N ASP A 659 3.19 21.80 13.41
CA ASP A 659 4.37 21.34 12.68
C ASP A 659 4.06 21.10 11.19
N ALA A 660 2.79 21.17 10.77
CA ALA A 660 2.34 20.80 9.44
C ALA A 660 2.99 21.65 8.33
N ILE A 661 3.06 22.98 8.49
CA ILE A 661 3.75 23.86 7.53
C ILE A 661 5.24 23.56 7.46
N ARG A 662 5.90 23.37 8.61
CA ARG A 662 7.33 23.03 8.66
C ARG A 662 7.58 21.67 7.99
N TYR A 663 6.71 20.70 8.20
CA TYR A 663 6.78 19.40 7.55
C TYR A 663 6.58 19.52 6.04
N ALA A 664 5.57 20.28 5.60
CA ALA A 664 5.31 20.54 4.19
C ALA A 664 6.53 21.17 3.50
N ILE A 665 7.10 22.23 4.08
CA ILE A 665 8.30 22.89 3.54
C ILE A 665 9.48 21.92 3.44
N ARG A 666 9.67 21.02 4.42
CA ARG A 666 10.78 20.06 4.42
C ARG A 666 10.57 18.85 3.50
N ASN A 667 9.34 18.57 3.10
CA ASN A 667 8.98 17.34 2.40
C ASN A 667 8.15 17.58 1.13
N TYR A 668 8.06 18.82 0.62
CA TYR A 668 7.14 19.18 -0.47
C TYR A 668 7.25 18.25 -1.70
N ASN A 669 8.47 17.81 -2.04
CA ASN A 669 8.71 16.88 -3.15
C ASN A 669 8.21 15.44 -2.93
N HIS A 670 7.87 15.07 -1.69
CA HIS A 670 7.32 13.77 -1.33
C HIS A 670 5.81 13.82 -1.08
N ILE A 671 5.20 15.01 -1.12
CA ILE A 671 3.79 15.21 -0.81
C ILE A 671 3.00 15.17 -2.11
N VAL A 672 2.31 14.06 -2.34
CA VAL A 672 1.36 13.91 -3.46
C VAL A 672 0.07 14.70 -3.18
N LYS A 673 -0.34 14.76 -1.92
CA LYS A 673 -1.52 15.48 -1.45
C LYS A 673 -1.30 15.96 -0.02
N PHE A 674 -1.68 17.21 0.25
CA PHE A 674 -1.71 17.80 1.59
C PHE A 674 -3.16 18.11 1.93
N GLU A 675 -3.64 17.60 3.06
CA GLU A 675 -5.00 17.80 3.58
C GLU A 675 -4.95 18.46 4.95
#